data_AF-A0A7V2CVX3-F1
#
_entry.id   AF-A0A7V2CVX3-F1
#
_cell.length_a   1.000
_cell.length_b   1.000
_cell.length_c   1.000
_cell.angle_alpha   90.00
_cell.angle_beta   90.00
_cell.angle_gamma   90.00
#
_symmetry.space_group_name_H-M   'P 1'
#
loop_
_entity.id
_entity.type
_entity.pdbx_description
1 polymer ?
#
loop_
_entity_poly.entity_id
_entity_poly.type
_entity_poly.pdbx_seq_one_letter_code
_entity_poly.pdbx_strand_id
1 'polypeptide(L)'
;MNSTFAANKANYGTAIAAAGGAPVQVTHCTIHQNGSGNFYTLWAEGSAMITVTNSILWNTGTAVEAGTFNGSVILSNNIVRGSNPDPLLFPIGFLGGPVGATGSLNYLYALRHNSPAINAAIPLGNITTDQRGVARPQDGVSDIGAYEFPGPTLDTDNDTLPDAWELTYLQTLLYDAANDREGDGFNNATEWMAGSHPNDGFSVPPPTHIARVYGFGPGRGLDLSGDFPYAFNVGTPGAAGQAGDADSTADNAPGITVYTPTNSAPNFNNPNFGDSADDNVLETVYQSIRWANSLETDLEARKFRVALANLVIGRKYKLQLLFGEAGWSGRRFDVFVNGNLVVNDFAPAAAQGSDFCTTAGSAVVHEFTATSSTLQIVLDGTDVEPVANLNRDSYLNGATLEELPTPAAAPVISPVGGTFESSVSVSIASASAGVTIRYTTNGSTPSETTGLVYTGPFNLDRSATVRAIATGGGWTPSPIASVSLDVLAPLPFWRMVHSLESDGADDLLSPSGDGVPNLLKFAFNMAPIAGDLATSNVSILPEAGTAGLPSVNTDEQGQLVIQFVRRKPSLSPGIAYIVETADNLSAWGALSLTNATVESIDATWERVTVTDPVVTPRRFGRVRVQPLEVYRNDFYSGLGDATLCGNATWPNQAVSLTDTLGGQIGSLVLDGISAGPELSGFTARFNMSTESESGATPADGVSFSVGDLGTSAWSENGPATAHHLTVAFDTYENGVGNTEAMGIRLIANGTVLAYNATNPYTGGSLVPVEVSYDTASGATVKFNGATIFTHVAVPGFTFQEGDRFGFGARTGGFNQRAVIDDVEIVAR
;
A
#
# COMPACT_ATOMS: atom_id res chain seq x y z
N MET A 1 -8.72 2.11 -51.99
CA MET A 1 -8.08 2.77 -50.82
C MET A 1 -8.38 1.93 -49.60
N ASN A 2 -7.39 1.66 -48.74
CA ASN A 2 -7.51 1.00 -47.43
C ASN A 2 -6.95 1.96 -46.38
N SER A 3 -7.82 2.78 -45.79
CA SER A 3 -7.40 3.90 -44.94
C SER A 3 -8.49 4.29 -43.95
N THR A 4 -8.10 4.98 -42.89
CA THR A 4 -9.03 5.57 -41.92
C THR A 4 -9.25 7.05 -42.19
N PHE A 5 -10.52 7.47 -42.26
CA PHE A 5 -10.96 8.86 -42.41
C PHE A 5 -11.69 9.26 -41.14
N ALA A 6 -11.02 10.00 -40.26
CA ALA A 6 -11.58 10.32 -38.96
C ALA A 6 -11.61 11.81 -38.63
N ALA A 7 -12.64 12.23 -37.89
CA ALA A 7 -12.74 13.54 -37.23
C ALA A 7 -12.65 14.78 -38.14
N ASN A 8 -12.90 14.66 -39.45
CA ASN A 8 -12.93 15.81 -40.35
C ASN A 8 -14.15 16.69 -40.04
N LYS A 9 -13.96 18.02 -39.94
CA LYS A 9 -15.02 19.00 -39.69
C LYS A 9 -15.02 20.09 -40.76
N ALA A 10 -16.17 20.35 -41.37
CA ALA A 10 -16.34 21.43 -42.33
C ALA A 10 -17.74 22.07 -42.23
N ASN A 11 -17.84 23.35 -42.61
CA ASN A 11 -19.13 24.05 -42.76
C ASN A 11 -19.96 23.49 -43.93
N TYR A 12 -19.28 23.07 -45.00
CA TYR A 12 -19.81 22.38 -46.17
C TYR A 12 -18.82 21.26 -46.53
N GLY A 13 -19.22 20.00 -46.45
CA GLY A 13 -18.30 18.87 -46.70
C GLY A 13 -18.77 17.54 -46.11
N THR A 14 -18.11 16.48 -46.55
CA THR A 14 -18.41 15.05 -46.35
C THR A 14 -17.07 14.33 -46.07
N ALA A 15 -17.05 13.07 -45.61
CA ALA A 15 -15.81 12.31 -45.50
C ALA A 15 -15.21 12.00 -46.88
N ILE A 16 -16.07 11.78 -47.89
CA ILE A 16 -15.69 11.55 -49.28
C ILE A 16 -16.69 12.26 -50.20
N ALA A 17 -16.20 13.14 -51.08
CA ALA A 17 -16.98 13.85 -52.10
C ALA A 17 -16.48 13.51 -53.51
N ALA A 18 -17.38 13.28 -54.46
CA ALA A 18 -17.04 13.08 -55.87
C ALA A 18 -17.97 13.91 -56.78
N ALA A 19 -17.40 14.61 -57.76
CA ALA A 19 -18.14 15.38 -58.76
C ALA A 19 -17.51 15.23 -60.15
N GLY A 20 -18.32 15.30 -61.23
CA GLY A 20 -17.81 15.47 -62.59
C GLY A 20 -17.32 14.22 -63.35
N GLY A 21 -17.63 13.00 -62.88
CA GLY A 21 -17.68 11.82 -63.75
C GLY A 21 -16.57 10.75 -63.67
N ALA A 22 -15.78 10.67 -62.59
CA ALA A 22 -14.90 9.52 -62.34
C ALA A 22 -15.44 8.64 -61.18
N PRO A 23 -15.34 7.30 -61.26
CA PRO A 23 -15.76 6.42 -60.17
C PRO A 23 -14.75 6.42 -59.01
N VAL A 24 -15.24 6.53 -57.77
CA VAL A 24 -14.45 6.41 -56.53
C VAL A 24 -14.72 5.05 -55.89
N GLN A 25 -13.67 4.28 -55.60
CA GLN A 25 -13.77 2.98 -54.92
C GLN A 25 -13.13 3.02 -53.55
N VAL A 26 -13.94 2.71 -52.54
CA VAL A 26 -13.57 2.64 -51.12
C VAL A 26 -13.66 1.18 -50.70
N THR A 27 -12.58 0.58 -50.23
CA THR A 27 -12.54 -0.86 -49.96
C THR A 27 -11.67 -1.13 -48.75
N HIS A 28 -12.20 -1.76 -47.70
CA HIS A 28 -11.47 -1.91 -46.43
C HIS A 28 -11.08 -0.56 -45.83
N CYS A 29 -12.03 0.39 -45.71
CA CYS A 29 -11.79 1.66 -45.03
C CYS A 29 -12.60 1.78 -43.74
N THR A 30 -12.12 2.61 -42.82
CA THR A 30 -12.88 3.01 -41.63
C THR A 30 -13.17 4.51 -41.71
N ILE A 31 -14.44 4.90 -41.75
CA ILE A 31 -14.89 6.30 -41.82
C ILE A 31 -15.58 6.62 -40.49
N HIS A 32 -14.98 7.47 -39.66
CA HIS A 32 -15.39 7.65 -38.27
C HIS A 32 -15.47 9.12 -37.82
N GLN A 33 -16.52 9.53 -37.10
CA GLN A 33 -16.63 10.84 -36.42
C GLN A 33 -16.42 12.09 -37.30
N ASN A 34 -16.64 12.00 -38.61
CA ASN A 34 -16.64 13.14 -39.50
C ASN A 34 -17.97 13.91 -39.33
N GLY A 35 -17.89 15.22 -39.20
CA GLY A 35 -19.05 16.07 -38.91
C GLY A 35 -19.20 17.20 -39.93
N SER A 36 -20.43 17.43 -40.37
CA SER A 36 -20.79 18.62 -41.14
C SER A 36 -22.04 19.26 -40.55
N GLY A 37 -22.12 20.59 -40.61
CA GLY A 37 -23.27 21.31 -40.08
C GLY A 37 -24.58 21.08 -40.86
N ASN A 38 -24.52 20.55 -42.11
CA ASN A 38 -25.68 20.49 -43.02
C ASN A 38 -25.66 19.38 -44.13
N PHE A 39 -24.75 18.39 -44.14
CA PHE A 39 -24.60 17.40 -45.24
C PHE A 39 -24.18 15.96 -44.82
N TYR A 40 -24.23 15.03 -45.77
CA TYR A 40 -24.01 13.57 -45.67
C TYR A 40 -22.53 13.11 -45.54
N THR A 41 -22.28 11.87 -45.08
CA THR A 41 -20.93 11.25 -44.91
C THR A 41 -20.26 10.87 -46.24
N LEU A 42 -21.06 10.59 -47.27
CA LEU A 42 -20.63 10.41 -48.65
C LEU A 42 -21.44 11.36 -49.54
N TRP A 43 -20.82 11.98 -50.54
CA TRP A 43 -21.50 12.89 -51.48
C TRP A 43 -21.10 12.63 -52.93
N ALA A 44 -22.08 12.35 -53.81
CA ALA A 44 -21.85 12.19 -55.25
C ALA A 44 -22.68 13.18 -56.08
N GLU A 45 -22.03 13.94 -56.95
CA GLU A 45 -22.64 14.99 -57.77
C GLU A 45 -22.36 14.84 -59.28
N GLY A 46 -23.34 15.21 -60.11
CA GLY A 46 -23.26 15.06 -61.56
C GLY A 46 -23.12 13.58 -61.94
N SER A 47 -22.33 13.23 -62.95
CA SER A 47 -22.15 11.83 -63.35
C SER A 47 -21.21 10.99 -62.46
N ALA A 48 -20.91 11.42 -61.23
CA ALA A 48 -20.00 10.73 -60.32
C ALA A 48 -20.63 9.47 -59.69
N MET A 49 -19.81 8.43 -59.47
CA MET A 49 -20.20 7.21 -58.75
C MET A 49 -19.23 6.88 -57.63
N ILE A 50 -19.74 6.62 -56.41
CA ILE A 50 -18.95 6.14 -55.28
C ILE A 50 -19.37 4.71 -54.95
N THR A 51 -18.43 3.76 -54.95
CA THR A 51 -18.66 2.39 -54.51
C THR A 51 -17.87 2.13 -53.23
N VAL A 52 -18.53 1.65 -52.19
CA VAL A 52 -17.93 1.33 -50.90
C VAL A 52 -18.13 -0.15 -50.60
N THR A 53 -17.06 -0.84 -50.22
CA THR A 53 -17.10 -2.29 -49.94
C THR A 53 -16.23 -2.67 -48.73
N ASN A 54 -16.66 -3.65 -47.93
CA ASN A 54 -15.93 -4.14 -46.74
C ASN A 54 -15.43 -3.01 -45.83
N SER A 55 -16.21 -1.94 -45.67
CA SER A 55 -15.80 -0.75 -44.95
C SER A 55 -16.74 -0.44 -43.79
N ILE A 56 -16.23 0.28 -42.80
CA ILE A 56 -16.99 0.77 -41.65
C ILE A 56 -17.33 2.24 -41.88
N LEU A 57 -18.61 2.61 -41.72
CA LEU A 57 -19.11 3.98 -41.79
C LEU A 57 -19.82 4.30 -40.47
N TRP A 58 -19.29 5.28 -39.73
CA TRP A 58 -19.77 5.59 -38.38
C TRP A 58 -19.53 7.07 -37.99
N ASN A 59 -20.55 7.93 -38.13
CA ASN A 59 -20.47 9.36 -37.81
C ASN A 59 -21.57 9.80 -36.81
N THR A 60 -21.41 10.98 -36.20
CA THR A 60 -22.39 11.57 -35.26
C THR A 60 -23.26 12.62 -35.94
N GLY A 61 -24.59 12.41 -36.05
CA GLY A 61 -25.53 13.36 -36.68
C GLY A 61 -26.87 12.73 -37.16
N THR A 62 -27.84 13.55 -37.61
CA THR A 62 -29.24 13.15 -37.88
C THR A 62 -29.58 12.79 -39.35
N ALA A 63 -28.62 12.69 -40.27
CA ALA A 63 -28.91 12.48 -41.70
C ALA A 63 -28.27 11.20 -42.28
N VAL A 64 -29.12 10.46 -43.02
CA VAL A 64 -28.89 9.18 -43.72
C VAL A 64 -27.60 9.17 -44.55
N GLU A 65 -26.55 8.48 -44.08
CA GLU A 65 -25.12 8.45 -44.49
C GLU A 65 -24.64 8.81 -45.92
N ALA A 66 -25.45 8.79 -46.97
CA ALA A 66 -25.04 9.14 -48.34
C ALA A 66 -26.01 10.11 -49.02
N GLY A 67 -25.46 11.16 -49.65
CA GLY A 67 -26.20 12.15 -50.42
C GLY A 67 -25.82 12.14 -51.90
N THR A 68 -26.79 12.44 -52.76
CA THR A 68 -26.57 12.52 -54.21
C THR A 68 -27.24 13.74 -54.83
N PHE A 69 -26.60 14.32 -55.84
CA PHE A 69 -27.21 15.29 -56.76
C PHE A 69 -26.86 14.91 -58.20
N ASN A 70 -27.77 14.18 -58.88
CA ASN A 70 -27.55 13.56 -60.18
C ASN A 70 -26.45 12.47 -60.26
N GLY A 71 -25.81 12.11 -59.13
CA GLY A 71 -24.79 11.05 -59.00
C GLY A 71 -25.28 9.76 -58.32
N SER A 72 -24.37 8.84 -58.01
CA SER A 72 -24.68 7.52 -57.43
C SER A 72 -23.74 7.10 -56.30
N VAL A 73 -24.27 6.44 -55.26
CA VAL A 73 -23.50 5.80 -54.17
C VAL A 73 -23.97 4.34 -54.02
N ILE A 74 -23.02 3.40 -54.04
CA ILE A 74 -23.28 1.95 -53.96
C ILE A 74 -22.52 1.39 -52.75
N LEU A 75 -23.24 0.74 -51.83
CA LEU A 75 -22.69 0.12 -50.64
C LEU A 75 -22.83 -1.41 -50.73
N SER A 76 -21.75 -2.15 -50.47
CA SER A 76 -21.73 -3.62 -50.47
C SER A 76 -20.93 -4.16 -49.28
N ASN A 77 -21.51 -5.05 -48.47
CA ASN A 77 -20.84 -5.67 -47.30
C ASN A 77 -20.12 -4.66 -46.37
N ASN A 78 -20.79 -3.57 -46.02
CA ASN A 78 -20.28 -2.53 -45.13
C ASN A 78 -21.02 -2.57 -43.79
N ILE A 79 -20.39 -2.04 -42.73
CA ILE A 79 -21.05 -1.79 -41.45
C ILE A 79 -21.38 -0.30 -41.35
N VAL A 80 -22.66 0.03 -41.14
CA VAL A 80 -23.28 1.36 -41.21
C VAL A 80 -24.03 1.60 -39.90
N ARG A 81 -23.64 2.60 -39.07
CA ARG A 81 -24.26 2.86 -37.75
C ARG A 81 -24.22 4.34 -37.33
N GLY A 82 -25.16 4.75 -36.46
CA GLY A 82 -25.35 6.14 -36.01
C GLY A 82 -25.55 6.38 -34.50
N SER A 83 -25.17 5.47 -33.60
CA SER A 83 -25.29 5.65 -32.13
C SER A 83 -23.93 5.68 -31.42
N ASN A 84 -23.85 6.42 -30.30
CA ASN A 84 -22.69 6.58 -29.42
C ASN A 84 -23.07 6.07 -28.01
N PRO A 85 -22.21 5.34 -27.25
CA PRO A 85 -20.82 4.94 -27.53
C PRO A 85 -20.66 3.67 -28.39
N ASP A 86 -19.46 3.46 -28.94
CA ASP A 86 -19.15 2.39 -29.89
C ASP A 86 -18.85 1.04 -29.24
N PRO A 87 -19.52 -0.05 -29.67
CA PRO A 87 -19.10 -1.41 -29.34
C PRO A 87 -18.05 -2.00 -30.31
N LEU A 88 -17.75 -1.36 -31.45
CA LEU A 88 -16.95 -1.94 -32.54
C LEU A 88 -15.47 -1.58 -32.50
N LEU A 89 -15.13 -0.33 -32.17
CA LEU A 89 -13.77 0.21 -32.16
C LEU A 89 -13.34 0.67 -30.77
N PHE A 90 -12.04 0.67 -30.49
CA PHE A 90 -11.52 1.26 -29.25
C PHE A 90 -11.80 2.78 -29.18
N PRO A 91 -12.20 3.34 -28.01
CA PRO A 91 -12.52 4.76 -27.88
C PRO A 91 -11.29 5.68 -28.07
N ILE A 92 -11.49 6.88 -28.65
CA ILE A 92 -10.44 7.91 -28.72
C ILE A 92 -10.22 8.51 -27.33
N GLY A 93 -8.97 8.52 -26.85
CA GLY A 93 -8.53 9.38 -25.75
C GLY A 93 -8.05 8.70 -24.47
N PHE A 94 -7.84 7.38 -24.44
CA PHE A 94 -7.33 6.70 -23.23
C PHE A 94 -5.80 6.49 -23.20
N LEU A 95 -5.07 6.79 -24.27
CA LEU A 95 -3.61 6.92 -24.24
C LEU A 95 -3.23 8.13 -25.11
N GLY A 96 -2.53 9.09 -24.51
CA GLY A 96 -2.35 10.43 -25.05
C GLY A 96 -1.54 10.52 -26.35
N GLY A 97 -1.93 11.48 -27.19
CA GLY A 97 -1.06 12.10 -28.21
C GLY A 97 -1.45 11.84 -29.67
N PRO A 98 -1.36 12.86 -30.56
CA PRO A 98 -1.60 12.70 -31.98
C PRO A 98 -0.43 12.01 -32.70
N VAL A 99 -0.77 11.37 -33.82
CA VAL A 99 0.06 10.77 -34.88
C VAL A 99 1.53 11.24 -34.86
N GLY A 100 2.44 10.32 -34.51
CA GLY A 100 3.88 10.55 -34.55
C GLY A 100 4.63 9.27 -34.93
N ALA A 101 5.46 9.39 -35.97
CA ALA A 101 6.23 8.33 -36.59
C ALA A 101 7.34 7.77 -35.68
N THR A 102 7.03 6.83 -34.79
CA THR A 102 8.03 5.97 -34.13
C THR A 102 7.36 4.70 -33.59
N GLY A 103 7.31 3.62 -34.38
CA GLY A 103 7.31 2.22 -33.95
C GLY A 103 6.34 1.68 -32.88
N SER A 104 5.46 2.48 -32.28
CA SER A 104 4.51 2.05 -31.27
C SER A 104 3.15 1.81 -31.92
N LEU A 105 2.63 0.58 -31.77
CA LEU A 105 1.35 0.14 -32.32
C LEU A 105 0.19 0.84 -31.58
N ASN A 106 -0.11 2.08 -31.96
CA ASN A 106 -1.27 2.78 -31.43
C ASN A 106 -2.56 2.14 -31.98
N TYR A 107 -3.39 1.55 -31.10
CA TYR A 107 -4.69 0.91 -31.43
C TYR A 107 -5.83 1.88 -31.77
N LEU A 108 -5.48 3.08 -32.27
CA LEU A 108 -6.44 4.10 -32.64
C LEU A 108 -7.27 3.64 -33.85
N TYR A 109 -8.59 3.52 -33.67
CA TYR A 109 -9.53 2.99 -34.67
C TYR A 109 -9.35 1.50 -35.02
N ALA A 110 -8.70 0.73 -34.14
CA ALA A 110 -8.63 -0.73 -34.22
C ALA A 110 -9.97 -1.39 -33.87
N LEU A 111 -10.21 -2.58 -34.44
CA LEU A 111 -11.36 -3.41 -34.06
C LEU A 111 -11.20 -3.91 -32.62
N ARG A 112 -12.29 -3.96 -31.86
CA ARG A 112 -12.34 -4.72 -30.60
C ARG A 112 -12.50 -6.21 -30.89
N HIS A 113 -12.02 -7.05 -29.97
CA HIS A 113 -12.07 -8.52 -30.08
C HIS A 113 -13.49 -9.09 -30.30
N ASN A 114 -14.53 -8.36 -29.88
CA ASN A 114 -15.94 -8.74 -30.05
C ASN A 114 -16.61 -8.04 -31.24
N SER A 115 -15.84 -7.39 -32.11
CA SER A 115 -16.38 -6.66 -33.23
C SER A 115 -16.97 -7.62 -34.27
N PRO A 116 -18.24 -7.47 -34.68
CA PRO A 116 -18.83 -8.18 -35.82
C PRO A 116 -18.16 -7.87 -37.16
N ALA A 117 -17.17 -6.97 -37.19
CA ALA A 117 -16.35 -6.70 -38.37
C ALA A 117 -15.24 -7.74 -38.59
N ILE A 118 -14.88 -8.49 -37.53
CA ILE A 118 -13.85 -9.52 -37.58
C ILE A 118 -14.31 -10.68 -38.46
N ASN A 119 -13.45 -11.14 -39.38
CA ASN A 119 -13.71 -12.23 -40.33
C ASN A 119 -14.98 -12.07 -41.18
N ALA A 120 -15.44 -10.84 -41.38
CA ALA A 120 -16.73 -10.56 -42.01
C ALA A 120 -16.61 -10.02 -43.45
N ALA A 121 -15.40 -9.81 -43.97
CA ALA A 121 -15.22 -9.25 -45.31
C ALA A 121 -15.55 -10.28 -46.40
N ILE A 122 -16.12 -9.79 -47.50
CA ILE A 122 -16.17 -10.59 -48.74
C ILE A 122 -14.77 -10.60 -49.39
N PRO A 123 -14.28 -11.73 -49.93
CA PRO A 123 -12.94 -11.79 -50.53
C PRO A 123 -12.78 -10.83 -51.72
N LEU A 124 -11.80 -9.93 -51.64
CA LEU A 124 -11.43 -9.00 -52.72
C LEU A 124 -9.91 -9.06 -52.94
N GLY A 125 -9.45 -9.57 -54.08
CA GLY A 125 -8.02 -9.85 -54.33
C GLY A 125 -7.13 -8.64 -54.63
N ASN A 126 -7.64 -7.41 -54.49
CA ASN A 126 -6.95 -6.18 -54.86
C ASN A 126 -6.28 -5.44 -53.68
N ILE A 127 -6.42 -5.94 -52.45
CA ILE A 127 -5.82 -5.37 -51.24
C ILE A 127 -5.27 -6.52 -50.38
N THR A 128 -3.95 -6.62 -50.26
CA THR A 128 -3.25 -7.73 -49.59
C THR A 128 -2.76 -7.39 -48.18
N THR A 129 -2.86 -6.12 -47.77
CA THR A 129 -2.51 -5.67 -46.42
C THR A 129 -3.54 -4.71 -45.86
N ASP A 130 -3.63 -4.62 -44.54
CA ASP A 130 -4.38 -3.61 -43.79
C ASP A 130 -3.73 -2.23 -43.90
N GLN A 131 -4.34 -1.18 -43.35
CA GLN A 131 -3.82 0.19 -43.43
C GLN A 131 -2.45 0.39 -42.74
N ARG A 132 -2.03 -0.56 -41.89
CA ARG A 132 -0.75 -0.55 -41.17
C ARG A 132 0.29 -1.44 -41.85
N GLY A 133 -0.05 -2.10 -42.94
CA GLY A 133 0.83 -3.02 -43.67
C GLY A 133 0.77 -4.46 -43.19
N VAL A 134 -0.16 -4.81 -42.29
CA VAL A 134 -0.36 -6.19 -41.82
C VAL A 134 -0.99 -7.03 -42.93
N ALA A 135 -0.49 -8.24 -43.18
CA ALA A 135 -1.02 -9.12 -44.23
C ALA A 135 -2.49 -9.47 -43.99
N ARG A 136 -3.29 -9.55 -45.06
CA ARG A 136 -4.70 -9.93 -45.01
C ARG A 136 -4.98 -11.17 -45.88
N PRO A 137 -5.72 -12.17 -45.39
CA PRO A 137 -6.19 -12.33 -44.00
C PRO A 137 -5.12 -12.88 -43.05
N GLN A 138 -5.25 -12.67 -41.74
CA GLN A 138 -4.37 -13.31 -40.73
C GLN A 138 -4.91 -14.66 -40.22
N ASP A 139 -6.22 -14.88 -40.30
CA ASP A 139 -6.93 -16.06 -39.79
C ASP A 139 -7.92 -16.66 -40.80
N GLY A 140 -7.69 -16.41 -42.08
CA GLY A 140 -8.37 -17.06 -43.20
C GLY A 140 -9.49 -16.26 -43.87
N VAL A 141 -10.10 -15.27 -43.17
CA VAL A 141 -11.06 -14.32 -43.77
C VAL A 141 -10.67 -12.90 -43.38
N SER A 142 -10.74 -11.95 -44.30
CA SER A 142 -10.36 -10.56 -43.96
C SER A 142 -11.42 -9.86 -43.13
N ASP A 143 -11.01 -8.80 -42.43
CA ASP A 143 -11.94 -7.98 -41.66
C ASP A 143 -12.61 -6.87 -42.48
N ILE A 144 -13.84 -6.53 -42.11
CA ILE A 144 -14.49 -5.30 -42.56
C ILE A 144 -13.81 -4.10 -41.87
N GLY A 145 -13.45 -3.08 -42.65
CA GLY A 145 -12.74 -1.89 -42.15
C GLY A 145 -11.25 -1.91 -42.49
N ALA A 146 -10.54 -0.88 -42.04
CA ALA A 146 -9.15 -0.63 -42.41
C ALA A 146 -8.10 -1.41 -41.60
N TYR A 147 -8.51 -2.03 -40.50
CA TYR A 147 -7.67 -2.73 -39.53
C TYR A 147 -7.88 -4.24 -39.63
N GLU A 148 -6.81 -5.03 -39.69
CA GLU A 148 -6.88 -6.49 -39.52
C GLU A 148 -6.57 -6.90 -38.08
N PHE A 149 -7.45 -7.71 -37.49
CA PHE A 149 -7.36 -8.25 -36.16
C PHE A 149 -6.37 -9.44 -36.11
N PRO A 150 -5.44 -9.45 -35.12
CA PRO A 150 -4.52 -10.56 -34.93
C PRO A 150 -5.22 -11.92 -34.80
N GLY A 151 -4.71 -12.93 -35.50
CA GLY A 151 -5.19 -14.30 -35.39
C GLY A 151 -4.85 -14.90 -34.01
N PRO A 152 -5.57 -15.96 -33.59
CA PRO A 152 -5.45 -16.55 -32.24
C PRO A 152 -4.11 -17.27 -31.96
N THR A 153 -3.20 -17.33 -32.94
CA THR A 153 -1.89 -17.98 -32.84
C THR A 153 -0.74 -17.04 -33.22
N LEU A 154 -1.03 -15.76 -33.49
CA LEU A 154 0.01 -14.77 -33.72
C LEU A 154 0.54 -14.30 -32.36
N ASP A 155 1.86 -14.31 -32.21
CA ASP A 155 2.62 -13.86 -31.04
C ASP A 155 3.75 -13.00 -31.61
N THR A 156 3.60 -11.68 -31.54
CA THR A 156 4.45 -10.72 -32.25
C THR A 156 5.72 -10.40 -31.48
N ASP A 157 5.69 -10.43 -30.15
CA ASP A 157 6.83 -10.17 -29.28
C ASP A 157 7.52 -11.46 -28.78
N ASN A 158 7.04 -12.63 -29.21
CA ASN A 158 7.57 -13.97 -28.93
C ASN A 158 7.64 -14.27 -27.43
N ASP A 159 6.69 -13.75 -26.67
CA ASP A 159 6.63 -13.93 -25.23
C ASP A 159 5.81 -15.16 -24.81
N THR A 160 5.26 -15.89 -25.80
CA THR A 160 4.41 -17.08 -25.72
C THR A 160 2.92 -16.85 -25.44
N LEU A 161 2.49 -15.60 -25.25
CA LEU A 161 1.09 -15.23 -25.22
C LEU A 161 0.59 -14.92 -26.65
N PRO A 162 -0.67 -15.26 -26.99
CA PRO A 162 -1.23 -14.82 -28.26
C PRO A 162 -1.57 -13.33 -28.23
N ASP A 163 -1.16 -12.58 -29.26
CA ASP A 163 -1.49 -11.15 -29.45
C ASP A 163 -2.99 -10.90 -29.26
N ALA A 164 -3.82 -11.80 -29.79
CA ALA A 164 -5.27 -11.69 -29.67
C ALA A 164 -5.76 -11.75 -28.21
N TRP A 165 -5.14 -12.57 -27.37
CA TRP A 165 -5.45 -12.68 -25.95
C TRP A 165 -4.91 -11.47 -25.18
N GLU A 166 -3.65 -11.10 -25.41
CA GLU A 166 -3.04 -9.93 -24.77
C GLU A 166 -3.81 -8.65 -25.11
N LEU A 167 -4.23 -8.45 -26.35
CA LEU A 167 -5.03 -7.28 -26.72
C LEU A 167 -6.46 -7.33 -26.19
N THR A 168 -6.98 -8.53 -25.92
CA THR A 168 -8.30 -8.70 -25.31
C THR A 168 -8.25 -8.35 -23.84
N TYR A 169 -7.27 -8.87 -23.11
CA TYR A 169 -7.23 -8.77 -21.67
C TYR A 169 -6.26 -7.68 -21.20
N LEU A 170 -5.02 -7.67 -21.66
CA LEU A 170 -3.96 -6.74 -21.25
C LEU A 170 -3.99 -5.39 -21.99
N GLN A 171 -4.65 -5.35 -23.16
CA GLN A 171 -4.80 -4.19 -24.05
C GLN A 171 -3.46 -3.67 -24.62
N THR A 172 -2.39 -4.43 -24.46
CA THR A 172 -1.03 -4.13 -24.94
C THR A 172 -0.22 -5.42 -25.08
N LEU A 173 0.81 -5.40 -25.95
CA LEU A 173 1.83 -6.44 -26.11
C LEU A 173 3.12 -6.05 -25.36
N LEU A 174 2.97 -5.51 -24.13
CA LEU A 174 4.12 -5.05 -23.34
C LEU A 174 4.27 -5.84 -22.05
N TYR A 175 3.20 -6.51 -21.63
CA TYR A 175 3.16 -7.27 -20.42
C TYR A 175 3.43 -8.71 -20.79
N ASP A 176 4.56 -9.23 -20.34
CA ASP A 176 5.01 -10.55 -20.71
C ASP A 176 4.24 -11.67 -19.97
N ALA A 177 4.39 -12.90 -20.45
CA ALA A 177 3.94 -14.13 -19.82
C ALA A 177 4.23 -14.24 -18.30
N ALA A 178 5.30 -13.61 -17.79
CA ALA A 178 5.72 -13.70 -16.39
C ALA A 178 5.14 -12.59 -15.50
N ASN A 179 4.50 -11.57 -16.07
CA ASN A 179 3.89 -10.50 -15.30
C ASN A 179 2.62 -10.99 -14.58
N ASP A 180 2.45 -10.55 -13.33
CA ASP A 180 1.24 -10.68 -12.49
C ASP A 180 0.83 -9.25 -12.16
N ARG A 181 -0.19 -8.73 -12.85
CA ARG A 181 -0.51 -7.29 -12.83
C ARG A 181 -1.41 -6.92 -11.67
N GLU A 182 -2.32 -7.81 -11.33
CA GLU A 182 -3.33 -7.69 -10.28
C GLU A 182 -2.81 -8.12 -8.90
N GLY A 183 -1.65 -8.79 -8.85
CA GLY A 183 -0.96 -9.18 -7.64
C GLY A 183 -1.66 -10.30 -6.89
N ASP A 184 -2.40 -11.16 -7.61
CA ASP A 184 -3.15 -12.27 -7.03
C ASP A 184 -2.30 -13.56 -6.92
N GLY A 185 -1.09 -13.53 -7.46
CA GLY A 185 -0.11 -14.61 -7.42
C GLY A 185 -0.07 -15.48 -8.69
N PHE A 186 -0.89 -15.19 -9.70
CA PHE A 186 -0.88 -15.89 -10.98
C PHE A 186 -0.33 -14.96 -12.07
N ASN A 187 0.60 -15.47 -12.89
CA ASN A 187 1.10 -14.69 -14.02
C ASN A 187 0.20 -14.84 -15.25
N ASN A 188 0.35 -13.90 -16.20
CA ASN A 188 -0.43 -13.83 -17.44
C ASN A 188 -0.46 -15.16 -18.20
N ALA A 189 0.66 -15.89 -18.25
CA ALA A 189 0.71 -17.21 -18.86
C ALA A 189 -0.21 -18.21 -18.16
N THR A 190 -0.17 -18.27 -16.83
CA THR A 190 -1.01 -19.16 -16.04
C THR A 190 -2.48 -18.85 -16.23
N GLU A 191 -2.83 -17.58 -16.25
CA GLU A 191 -4.20 -17.15 -16.43
C GLU A 191 -4.73 -17.39 -17.85
N TRP A 192 -3.91 -17.14 -18.87
CA TRP A 192 -4.22 -17.49 -20.25
C TRP A 192 -4.52 -18.99 -20.39
N MET A 193 -3.65 -19.84 -19.83
CA MET A 193 -3.81 -21.30 -19.87
C MET A 193 -5.03 -21.78 -19.09
N ALA A 194 -5.36 -21.12 -17.99
CA ALA A 194 -6.47 -21.46 -17.12
C ALA A 194 -7.81 -20.84 -17.54
N GLY A 195 -7.79 -19.91 -18.51
CA GLY A 195 -8.96 -19.14 -18.94
C GLY A 195 -9.47 -18.16 -17.89
N SER A 196 -8.60 -17.72 -16.97
CA SER A 196 -8.87 -16.67 -15.98
C SER A 196 -8.44 -15.28 -16.50
N HIS A 197 -8.61 -14.21 -15.72
CA HIS A 197 -8.62 -12.85 -16.23
C HIS A 197 -7.52 -11.98 -15.60
N PRO A 198 -6.50 -11.57 -16.39
CA PRO A 198 -5.23 -10.96 -15.93
C PRO A 198 -5.31 -9.48 -15.56
N ASN A 199 -6.47 -9.05 -15.12
CA ASN A 199 -6.69 -7.71 -14.57
C ASN A 199 -7.79 -7.73 -13.51
N ASP A 200 -8.25 -8.91 -13.10
CA ASP A 200 -9.28 -9.09 -12.09
C ASP A 200 -8.73 -10.05 -11.05
N GLY A 201 -8.19 -9.52 -9.95
CA GLY A 201 -7.65 -10.33 -8.85
C GLY A 201 -8.68 -11.17 -8.09
N PHE A 202 -9.95 -11.19 -8.52
CA PHE A 202 -10.96 -12.16 -8.08
C PHE A 202 -11.14 -13.32 -9.09
N SER A 203 -10.64 -13.17 -10.30
CA SER A 203 -10.66 -14.18 -11.35
C SER A 203 -9.37 -15.00 -11.32
N VAL A 204 -9.26 -15.88 -10.34
CA VAL A 204 -8.15 -16.84 -10.24
C VAL A 204 -8.36 -18.06 -11.15
N PRO A 205 -7.29 -18.73 -11.62
CA PRO A 205 -7.38 -20.05 -12.24
C PRO A 205 -8.30 -20.98 -11.44
N PRO A 206 -9.27 -21.66 -12.08
CA PRO A 206 -10.07 -22.64 -11.37
C PRO A 206 -9.14 -23.71 -10.77
N PRO A 207 -9.44 -24.24 -9.57
CA PRO A 207 -8.59 -25.23 -8.89
C PRO A 207 -8.29 -26.48 -9.73
N THR A 208 -9.01 -26.71 -10.84
CA THR A 208 -8.66 -27.71 -11.85
C THR A 208 -8.81 -27.13 -13.24
N HIS A 209 -7.80 -27.33 -14.10
CA HIS A 209 -7.89 -27.06 -15.53
C HIS A 209 -7.04 -28.03 -16.35
N ILE A 210 -7.28 -28.07 -17.67
CA ILE A 210 -6.50 -28.88 -18.61
C ILE A 210 -5.59 -27.94 -19.38
N ALA A 211 -4.28 -28.16 -19.31
CA ALA A 211 -3.28 -27.40 -20.05
C ALA A 211 -2.79 -28.19 -21.27
N ARG A 212 -2.47 -27.47 -22.35
CA ARG A 212 -1.68 -28.00 -23.45
C ARG A 212 -0.22 -27.67 -23.21
N VAL A 213 0.66 -28.64 -23.37
CA VAL A 213 2.08 -28.53 -23.03
C VAL A 213 2.92 -28.48 -24.29
N TYR A 214 3.74 -27.45 -24.45
CA TYR A 214 4.62 -27.27 -25.61
C TYR A 214 6.10 -27.49 -25.30
N GLY A 215 6.45 -27.63 -24.02
CA GLY A 215 7.83 -27.78 -23.55
C GLY A 215 8.09 -27.04 -22.25
N PHE A 216 9.36 -26.82 -21.95
CA PHE A 216 9.83 -26.06 -20.80
C PHE A 216 9.85 -24.56 -21.10
N GLY A 217 9.34 -23.76 -20.15
CA GLY A 217 9.43 -22.30 -20.17
C GLY A 217 8.09 -21.59 -19.91
N PRO A 218 8.12 -20.27 -19.64
CA PRO A 218 6.91 -19.47 -19.45
C PRO A 218 5.93 -19.65 -20.62
N GLY A 219 4.63 -19.75 -20.31
CA GLY A 219 3.55 -19.93 -21.29
C GLY A 219 3.57 -21.23 -22.10
N ARG A 220 4.43 -22.21 -21.76
CA ARG A 220 4.51 -23.48 -22.48
C ARG A 220 3.73 -24.64 -21.85
N GLY A 221 2.75 -24.35 -21.01
CA GLY A 221 1.80 -25.36 -20.50
C GLY A 221 2.15 -26.00 -19.17
N LEU A 222 3.37 -25.80 -18.65
CA LEU A 222 3.81 -26.31 -17.36
C LEU A 222 4.59 -25.22 -16.61
N ASP A 223 4.26 -25.06 -15.33
CA ASP A 223 5.12 -24.41 -14.36
C ASP A 223 5.98 -25.46 -13.66
N LEU A 224 7.30 -25.27 -13.70
CA LEU A 224 8.31 -26.15 -13.12
C LEU A 224 9.33 -25.35 -12.29
N SER A 225 8.91 -24.19 -11.78
CA SER A 225 9.69 -23.36 -10.88
C SER A 225 9.01 -23.35 -9.50
N GLY A 226 9.74 -23.74 -8.45
CA GLY A 226 9.14 -23.90 -7.12
C GLY A 226 9.73 -25.05 -6.30
N ASP A 227 9.04 -25.43 -5.23
CA ASP A 227 9.45 -26.56 -4.38
C ASP A 227 8.65 -27.81 -4.76
N PHE A 228 9.31 -28.77 -5.42
CA PHE A 228 8.69 -30.01 -5.90
C PHE A 228 9.05 -31.19 -4.99
N PRO A 229 8.26 -31.50 -3.93
CA PRO A 229 8.46 -32.72 -3.15
C PRO A 229 8.33 -33.99 -4.00
N TYR A 230 7.60 -33.94 -5.12
CA TYR A 230 7.53 -35.04 -6.07
C TYR A 230 7.58 -34.53 -7.51
N ALA A 231 8.47 -35.13 -8.31
CA ALA A 231 8.39 -35.16 -9.75
C ALA A 231 8.83 -36.55 -10.22
N PHE A 232 8.08 -37.16 -11.14
CA PHE A 232 8.42 -38.49 -11.64
C PHE A 232 7.85 -38.79 -13.02
N ASN A 233 8.53 -39.70 -13.71
CA ASN A 233 8.06 -40.33 -14.94
C ASN A 233 7.78 -41.81 -14.75
N VAL A 234 6.90 -42.33 -15.59
CA VAL A 234 6.29 -43.65 -15.45
C VAL A 234 6.62 -44.53 -16.64
N GLY A 235 7.15 -45.72 -16.39
CA GLY A 235 7.37 -46.74 -17.42
C GLY A 235 8.69 -46.68 -18.21
N THR A 236 9.55 -45.70 -17.94
CA THR A 236 10.98 -45.71 -18.34
C THR A 236 11.81 -46.67 -17.47
N PRO A 237 13.00 -47.12 -17.92
CA PRO A 237 13.94 -47.88 -17.09
C PRO A 237 14.56 -47.10 -15.90
N GLY A 238 14.27 -45.80 -15.75
CA GLY A 238 14.89 -44.93 -14.74
C GLY A 238 14.38 -43.48 -14.78
N ALA A 239 14.98 -42.62 -13.95
CA ALA A 239 14.65 -41.19 -13.85
C ALA A 239 14.88 -40.46 -15.18
N ALA A 240 13.96 -39.56 -15.54
CA ALA A 240 14.13 -38.65 -16.68
C ALA A 240 15.14 -37.51 -16.37
N GLY A 241 15.29 -37.13 -15.10
CA GLY A 241 16.18 -36.07 -14.65
C GLY A 241 15.46 -34.75 -14.41
N GLN A 242 16.22 -33.68 -14.25
CA GLN A 242 15.73 -32.38 -13.81
C GLN A 242 15.33 -31.47 -14.98
N ALA A 243 14.12 -30.92 -14.90
CA ALA A 243 13.64 -29.82 -15.74
C ALA A 243 13.19 -28.66 -14.84
N GLY A 244 13.88 -27.51 -14.92
CA GLY A 244 13.70 -26.43 -13.93
C GLY A 244 14.02 -26.88 -12.51
N ASP A 245 13.12 -26.64 -11.55
CA ASP A 245 13.26 -27.09 -10.16
C ASP A 245 12.68 -28.50 -9.93
N ALA A 246 11.99 -29.07 -10.92
CA ALA A 246 11.38 -30.40 -10.83
C ALA A 246 12.35 -31.51 -11.26
N ASP A 247 12.83 -32.33 -10.31
CA ASP A 247 13.66 -33.51 -10.58
C ASP A 247 12.81 -34.76 -10.81
N SER A 248 12.59 -35.12 -12.08
CA SER A 248 11.75 -36.26 -12.48
C SER A 248 12.44 -37.60 -12.21
N THR A 249 12.13 -38.17 -11.05
CA THR A 249 12.58 -39.47 -10.58
C THR A 249 11.83 -40.64 -11.26
N ALA A 250 12.29 -41.88 -11.02
CA ALA A 250 11.53 -43.06 -11.42
C ALA A 250 10.28 -43.26 -10.55
N ASP A 251 9.22 -43.84 -11.12
CA ASP A 251 7.95 -44.14 -10.45
C ASP A 251 8.00 -45.11 -9.24
N ASN A 252 9.19 -45.57 -8.86
CA ASN A 252 9.46 -46.39 -7.68
C ASN A 252 10.36 -45.69 -6.65
N ALA A 253 10.59 -44.38 -6.79
CA ALA A 253 11.32 -43.58 -5.82
C ALA A 253 10.60 -43.55 -4.45
N PRO A 254 11.33 -43.30 -3.34
CA PRO A 254 10.74 -43.28 -2.00
C PRO A 254 9.53 -42.34 -1.89
N GLY A 255 8.44 -42.84 -1.31
CA GLY A 255 7.19 -42.08 -1.13
C GLY A 255 6.23 -42.14 -2.31
N ILE A 256 6.63 -42.73 -3.44
CA ILE A 256 5.76 -42.97 -4.60
C ILE A 256 5.30 -44.44 -4.57
N THR A 257 4.00 -44.68 -4.71
CA THR A 257 3.44 -46.03 -4.87
C THR A 257 2.49 -46.06 -6.06
N VAL A 258 2.87 -46.79 -7.09
CA VAL A 258 2.01 -47.09 -8.25
C VAL A 258 1.38 -48.46 -8.03
N TYR A 259 0.08 -48.51 -7.74
CA TYR A 259 -0.62 -49.77 -7.39
C TYR A 259 -0.98 -50.63 -8.62
N THR A 260 -1.06 -49.99 -9.78
CA THR A 260 -1.39 -50.57 -11.09
C THR A 260 -0.65 -49.73 -12.12
N PRO A 261 0.10 -50.29 -13.08
CA PRO A 261 -0.11 -51.57 -13.76
C PRO A 261 1.18 -52.41 -14.05
N THR A 262 1.00 -53.66 -14.49
CA THR A 262 2.08 -54.53 -15.02
C THR A 262 2.50 -54.16 -16.45
N ASN A 263 1.69 -53.34 -17.12
CA ASN A 263 1.86 -52.96 -18.51
C ASN A 263 2.68 -51.66 -18.61
N SER A 264 3.73 -51.66 -19.43
CA SER A 264 4.56 -50.49 -19.69
C SER A 264 4.95 -50.42 -21.17
N ALA A 265 5.05 -49.20 -21.69
CA ALA A 265 5.47 -48.92 -23.04
C ALA A 265 6.51 -47.79 -22.98
N PRO A 266 7.81 -48.13 -23.00
CA PRO A 266 8.89 -47.14 -22.88
C PRO A 266 8.99 -46.18 -24.07
N ASN A 267 8.48 -46.57 -25.24
CA ASN A 267 8.49 -45.78 -26.49
C ASN A 267 7.06 -45.61 -27.01
N PHE A 268 6.15 -45.16 -26.14
CA PHE A 268 4.75 -45.01 -26.50
C PHE A 268 4.53 -43.84 -27.44
N ASN A 269 5.15 -42.70 -27.15
CA ASN A 269 5.10 -41.49 -27.97
C ASN A 269 6.52 -41.07 -28.41
N ASN A 270 6.63 -40.13 -29.35
CA ASN A 270 7.90 -39.51 -29.76
C ASN A 270 7.77 -37.98 -29.70
N PRO A 271 7.67 -37.40 -28.49
CA PRO A 271 7.56 -35.96 -28.31
C PRO A 271 8.81 -35.21 -28.82
N ASN A 272 8.62 -33.97 -29.24
CA ASN A 272 9.63 -33.02 -29.68
C ASN A 272 9.15 -31.61 -29.28
N PHE A 273 9.49 -31.22 -28.06
CA PHE A 273 9.11 -29.95 -27.44
C PHE A 273 10.12 -28.84 -27.71
N GLY A 274 11.36 -29.19 -28.05
CA GLY A 274 12.39 -28.24 -28.39
C GLY A 274 13.80 -28.79 -28.14
N ASP A 275 14.80 -27.96 -28.41
CA ASP A 275 16.20 -28.38 -28.32
C ASP A 275 16.84 -28.12 -26.93
N SER A 276 16.11 -27.55 -25.97
CA SER A 276 16.68 -27.23 -24.65
C SER A 276 16.91 -28.47 -23.79
N ALA A 277 17.82 -28.40 -22.82
CA ALA A 277 18.09 -29.53 -21.93
C ALA A 277 16.84 -29.92 -21.12
N ASP A 278 16.06 -28.93 -20.67
CA ASP A 278 14.81 -29.15 -19.95
C ASP A 278 13.72 -29.74 -20.87
N ASP A 279 13.65 -29.31 -22.14
CA ASP A 279 12.74 -29.92 -23.14
C ASP A 279 13.06 -31.40 -23.34
N ASN A 280 14.33 -31.77 -23.49
CA ASN A 280 14.76 -33.17 -23.64
C ASN A 280 14.35 -34.04 -22.43
N VAL A 281 14.38 -33.47 -21.23
CA VAL A 281 13.90 -34.15 -20.01
C VAL A 281 12.39 -34.35 -20.08
N LEU A 282 11.63 -33.30 -20.41
CA LEU A 282 10.17 -33.41 -20.58
C LEU A 282 9.77 -34.38 -21.70
N GLU A 283 10.50 -34.40 -22.81
CA GLU A 283 10.32 -35.39 -23.87
C GLU A 283 10.49 -36.81 -23.34
N THR A 284 11.50 -37.04 -22.50
CA THR A 284 11.71 -38.34 -21.84
C THR A 284 10.55 -38.69 -20.91
N VAL A 285 9.98 -37.73 -20.18
CA VAL A 285 8.77 -37.93 -19.35
C VAL A 285 7.58 -38.33 -20.23
N TYR A 286 7.32 -37.60 -21.31
CA TYR A 286 6.17 -37.81 -22.21
C TYR A 286 6.32 -39.00 -23.18
N GLN A 287 7.50 -39.61 -23.25
CA GLN A 287 7.79 -40.73 -24.16
C GLN A 287 7.19 -42.06 -23.67
N SER A 288 7.21 -42.32 -22.36
CA SER A 288 6.83 -43.60 -21.78
C SER A 288 5.50 -43.53 -21.05
N ILE A 289 4.77 -44.65 -21.03
CA ILE A 289 3.58 -44.79 -20.20
C ILE A 289 3.60 -46.09 -19.41
N ARG A 290 2.81 -46.10 -18.35
CA ARG A 290 2.15 -47.32 -17.86
C ARG A 290 0.63 -47.12 -17.99
N TRP A 291 -0.11 -48.18 -18.29
CA TRP A 291 -1.56 -48.11 -18.48
C TRP A 291 -2.31 -49.25 -17.81
N ALA A 292 -3.52 -48.95 -17.34
CA ALA A 292 -4.46 -49.94 -16.85
C ALA A 292 -5.33 -50.42 -18.02
N ASN A 293 -5.48 -51.74 -18.16
CA ASN A 293 -6.29 -52.34 -19.20
C ASN A 293 -7.77 -52.36 -18.76
N SER A 294 -8.61 -51.68 -19.53
CA SER A 294 -10.04 -51.56 -19.25
C SER A 294 -10.80 -52.89 -19.31
N LEU A 295 -10.21 -53.92 -19.92
CA LEU A 295 -10.76 -55.27 -20.04
C LEU A 295 -10.33 -56.23 -18.93
N GLU A 296 -9.53 -55.79 -17.95
CA GLU A 296 -9.13 -56.66 -16.83
C GLU A 296 -10.33 -57.21 -16.06
N THR A 297 -10.21 -58.40 -15.48
CA THR A 297 -11.33 -58.99 -14.71
C THR A 297 -11.48 -58.38 -13.32
N ASP A 298 -10.37 -57.91 -12.74
CA ASP A 298 -10.37 -57.19 -11.46
C ASP A 298 -10.70 -55.71 -11.70
N LEU A 299 -11.79 -55.22 -11.11
CA LEU A 299 -12.27 -53.85 -11.27
C LEU A 299 -11.26 -52.82 -10.76
N GLU A 300 -10.48 -53.14 -9.74
CA GLU A 300 -9.44 -52.24 -9.23
C GLU A 300 -8.18 -52.26 -10.10
N ALA A 301 -7.95 -53.35 -10.83
CA ALA A 301 -6.86 -53.45 -11.81
C ALA A 301 -7.14 -52.68 -13.11
N ARG A 302 -8.41 -52.30 -13.36
CA ARG A 302 -8.83 -51.45 -14.50
C ARG A 302 -8.46 -49.97 -14.32
N LYS A 303 -8.14 -49.55 -13.10
CA LYS A 303 -7.87 -48.15 -12.77
C LYS A 303 -6.37 -47.94 -12.63
N PHE A 304 -5.85 -46.84 -13.17
CA PHE A 304 -4.47 -46.43 -12.89
C PHE A 304 -4.45 -45.67 -11.55
N ARG A 305 -3.58 -46.07 -10.62
CA ARG A 305 -3.59 -45.51 -9.25
C ARG A 305 -2.18 -45.19 -8.76
N VAL A 306 -2.03 -43.98 -8.23
CA VAL A 306 -0.79 -43.49 -7.62
C VAL A 306 -1.09 -42.96 -6.22
N ALA A 307 -0.22 -43.28 -5.26
CA ALA A 307 -0.16 -42.57 -3.99
C ALA A 307 1.19 -41.90 -3.79
N LEU A 308 1.16 -40.67 -3.29
CA LEU A 308 2.33 -39.90 -2.86
C LEU A 308 2.25 -39.68 -1.35
N ALA A 309 3.27 -40.08 -0.60
CA ALA A 309 3.31 -40.01 0.86
C ALA A 309 3.86 -38.67 1.38
N ASN A 310 3.95 -38.52 2.70
CA ASN A 310 4.65 -37.42 3.39
C ASN A 310 4.20 -35.98 3.07
N LEU A 311 2.95 -35.77 2.62
CA LEU A 311 2.40 -34.42 2.50
C LEU A 311 2.20 -33.78 3.89
N VAL A 312 2.36 -32.46 3.97
CA VAL A 312 2.12 -31.69 5.19
C VAL A 312 0.68 -31.20 5.21
N ILE A 313 -0.12 -31.70 6.16
CA ILE A 313 -1.53 -31.31 6.32
C ILE A 313 -1.64 -29.80 6.54
N GLY A 314 -2.53 -29.15 5.80
CA GLY A 314 -2.78 -27.70 5.84
C GLY A 314 -1.96 -26.88 4.83
N ARG A 315 -0.95 -27.47 4.17
CA ARG A 315 -0.23 -26.83 3.05
C ARG A 315 -1.03 -26.95 1.75
N LYS A 316 -0.86 -25.96 0.87
CA LYS A 316 -1.39 -25.97 -0.49
C LYS A 316 -0.40 -26.68 -1.43
N TYR A 317 -0.92 -27.43 -2.37
CA TYR A 317 -0.14 -28.13 -3.38
C TYR A 317 -0.74 -27.93 -4.77
N LYS A 318 0.12 -27.88 -5.80
CA LYS A 318 -0.24 -27.89 -7.22
C LYS A 318 0.22 -29.22 -7.84
N LEU A 319 -0.74 -30.03 -8.27
CA LEU A 319 -0.53 -31.31 -8.96
C LEU A 319 -0.63 -31.08 -10.47
N GLN A 320 0.36 -31.52 -11.25
CA GLN A 320 0.25 -31.59 -12.71
C GLN A 320 0.43 -33.04 -13.15
N LEU A 321 -0.63 -33.65 -13.70
CA LEU A 321 -0.60 -34.99 -14.29
C LEU A 321 -0.31 -34.88 -15.79
N LEU A 322 0.68 -35.61 -16.28
CA LEU A 322 1.25 -35.42 -17.62
C LEU A 322 0.82 -36.54 -18.57
N PHE A 323 0.36 -36.17 -19.77
CA PHE A 323 -0.21 -37.09 -20.77
C PHE A 323 0.21 -36.74 -22.21
N GLY A 324 0.93 -37.64 -22.86
CA GLY A 324 1.17 -37.64 -24.31
C GLY A 324 0.48 -38.84 -24.95
N GLU A 325 -0.41 -38.62 -25.90
CA GLU A 325 -1.13 -39.65 -26.66
C GLU A 325 -0.48 -39.90 -28.03
N ALA A 326 -0.44 -41.18 -28.44
CA ALA A 326 0.15 -41.63 -29.69
C ALA A 326 -0.76 -42.67 -30.39
N GLY A 327 -1.93 -42.22 -30.83
CA GLY A 327 -2.70 -42.92 -31.87
C GLY A 327 -4.16 -43.28 -31.56
N TRP A 328 -4.77 -42.73 -30.50
CA TRP A 328 -6.17 -43.03 -30.14
C TRP A 328 -6.99 -41.78 -29.75
N SER A 329 -7.60 -41.08 -30.73
CA SER A 329 -8.55 -39.95 -30.51
C SER A 329 -9.70 -40.27 -29.56
N GLY A 330 -10.13 -41.53 -29.55
CA GLY A 330 -11.27 -41.99 -28.78
C GLY A 330 -10.95 -42.29 -27.32
N ARG A 331 -9.71 -42.11 -26.84
CA ARG A 331 -9.38 -42.47 -25.46
C ARG A 331 -9.98 -41.49 -24.44
N ARG A 332 -10.67 -42.02 -23.44
CA ARG A 332 -11.29 -41.26 -22.34
C ARG A 332 -11.18 -41.97 -21.00
N PHE A 333 -11.01 -41.20 -19.93
CA PHE A 333 -11.08 -41.66 -18.54
C PHE A 333 -11.32 -40.48 -17.59
N ASP A 334 -11.89 -40.76 -16.45
CA ASP A 334 -12.05 -39.79 -15.37
C ASP A 334 -10.78 -39.64 -14.55
N VAL A 335 -10.58 -38.45 -13.98
CA VAL A 335 -9.47 -38.15 -13.07
C VAL A 335 -10.03 -37.83 -11.70
N PHE A 336 -9.59 -38.57 -10.69
CA PHE A 336 -9.92 -38.34 -9.30
C PHE A 336 -8.68 -38.00 -8.49
N VAL A 337 -8.82 -37.02 -7.59
CA VAL A 337 -7.82 -36.65 -6.60
C VAL A 337 -8.45 -36.73 -5.21
N ASN A 338 -7.84 -37.53 -4.32
CA ASN A 338 -8.36 -37.84 -2.98
C ASN A 338 -9.82 -38.32 -2.98
N GLY A 339 -10.23 -39.04 -4.02
CA GLY A 339 -11.59 -39.57 -4.20
C GLY A 339 -12.60 -38.58 -4.78
N ASN A 340 -12.22 -37.32 -5.02
CA ASN A 340 -13.08 -36.34 -5.69
C ASN A 340 -12.84 -36.39 -7.19
N LEU A 341 -13.92 -36.42 -7.99
CA LEU A 341 -13.85 -36.26 -9.44
C LEU A 341 -13.38 -34.83 -9.76
N VAL A 342 -12.22 -34.68 -10.39
CA VAL A 342 -11.66 -33.38 -10.76
C VAL A 342 -11.74 -33.11 -12.26
N VAL A 343 -11.70 -34.16 -13.09
CA VAL A 343 -11.97 -34.06 -14.54
C VAL A 343 -12.82 -35.26 -14.96
N ASN A 344 -13.95 -34.98 -15.59
CA ASN A 344 -14.85 -35.99 -16.17
C ASN A 344 -14.49 -36.21 -17.64
N ASP A 345 -14.40 -37.46 -18.09
CA ASP A 345 -14.14 -37.85 -19.48
C ASP A 345 -12.90 -37.18 -20.10
N PHE A 346 -11.80 -37.10 -19.34
CA PHE A 346 -10.56 -36.52 -19.83
C PHE A 346 -10.11 -37.23 -21.12
N ALA A 347 -9.88 -36.43 -22.16
CA ALA A 347 -9.50 -36.90 -23.49
C ALA A 347 -8.11 -36.35 -23.86
N PRO A 348 -7.02 -37.08 -23.57
CA PRO A 348 -5.65 -36.60 -23.76
C PRO A 348 -5.37 -36.14 -25.19
N ALA A 349 -5.80 -36.90 -26.21
CA ALA A 349 -5.59 -36.54 -27.62
C ALA A 349 -6.23 -35.19 -28.00
N ALA A 350 -7.44 -34.93 -27.49
CA ALA A 350 -8.16 -33.70 -27.76
C ALA A 350 -7.50 -32.50 -27.06
N ALA A 351 -7.07 -32.68 -25.81
CA ALA A 351 -6.34 -31.68 -25.05
C ALA A 351 -5.00 -31.32 -25.73
N GLN A 352 -4.26 -32.35 -26.15
CA GLN A 352 -2.98 -32.23 -26.85
C GLN A 352 -3.14 -31.64 -28.27
N GLY A 353 -4.30 -31.80 -28.90
CA GLY A 353 -4.70 -31.17 -30.16
C GLY A 353 -4.81 -32.13 -31.35
N SER A 354 -4.18 -33.31 -31.30
CA SER A 354 -4.39 -34.41 -32.25
C SER A 354 -3.74 -35.72 -31.77
N ASP A 355 -4.14 -36.85 -32.36
CA ASP A 355 -3.75 -38.21 -31.99
C ASP A 355 -2.28 -38.59 -32.22
N PHE A 356 -1.50 -37.70 -32.86
CA PHE A 356 -0.08 -37.90 -33.17
C PHE A 356 0.70 -36.59 -33.05
N CYS A 357 0.26 -35.70 -32.17
CA CYS A 357 0.95 -34.43 -31.98
C CYS A 357 2.29 -34.66 -31.27
N THR A 358 3.39 -34.60 -32.00
CA THR A 358 4.72 -34.72 -31.39
C THR A 358 5.17 -33.40 -30.77
N THR A 359 4.61 -32.27 -31.20
CA THR A 359 5.01 -30.93 -30.76
C THR A 359 4.24 -30.40 -29.56
N ALA A 360 3.29 -31.18 -29.05
CA ALA A 360 2.54 -30.83 -27.84
C ALA A 360 2.16 -32.09 -27.05
N GLY A 361 2.04 -31.93 -25.74
CA GLY A 361 1.44 -32.85 -24.78
C GLY A 361 0.19 -32.22 -24.14
N SER A 362 -0.37 -32.88 -23.14
CA SER A 362 -1.44 -32.34 -22.30
C SER A 362 -1.17 -32.60 -20.82
N ALA A 363 -1.70 -31.74 -19.97
CA ALA A 363 -1.64 -31.90 -18.53
C ALA A 363 -3.00 -31.63 -17.88
N VAL A 364 -3.29 -32.35 -16.80
CA VAL A 364 -4.35 -31.99 -15.86
C VAL A 364 -3.69 -31.32 -14.67
N VAL A 365 -4.01 -30.04 -14.46
CA VAL A 365 -3.48 -29.23 -13.36
C VAL A 365 -4.55 -29.12 -12.28
N HIS A 366 -4.18 -29.40 -11.03
CA HIS A 366 -5.10 -29.40 -9.90
C HIS A 366 -4.44 -28.85 -8.63
N GLU A 367 -5.04 -27.82 -8.03
CA GLU A 367 -4.61 -27.26 -6.74
C GLU A 367 -5.51 -27.69 -5.59
N PHE A 368 -4.90 -28.06 -4.45
CA PHE A 368 -5.63 -28.47 -3.27
C PHE A 368 -4.87 -28.17 -1.97
N THR A 369 -5.59 -28.07 -0.86
CA THR A 369 -4.99 -28.08 0.48
C THR A 369 -4.94 -29.52 1.01
N ALA A 370 -3.77 -29.98 1.44
CA ALA A 370 -3.62 -31.33 1.96
C ALA A 370 -4.43 -31.52 3.25
N THR A 371 -5.39 -32.44 3.22
CA THR A 371 -6.17 -32.89 4.40
C THR A 371 -5.67 -34.23 4.95
N SER A 372 -4.72 -34.85 4.26
CA SER A 372 -4.09 -36.13 4.55
C SER A 372 -2.59 -36.05 4.26
N SER A 373 -1.78 -36.86 4.95
CA SER A 373 -0.35 -36.99 4.65
C SER A 373 -0.07 -37.85 3.41
N THR A 374 -1.11 -38.31 2.72
CA THR A 374 -1.00 -39.11 1.50
C THR A 374 -1.98 -38.60 0.47
N LEU A 375 -1.47 -38.24 -0.70
CA LEU A 375 -2.25 -37.92 -1.89
C LEU A 375 -2.65 -39.22 -2.60
N GLN A 376 -3.90 -39.33 -3.03
CA GLN A 376 -4.39 -40.44 -3.85
C GLN A 376 -4.83 -39.92 -5.22
N ILE A 377 -4.29 -40.47 -6.29
CA ILE A 377 -4.63 -40.16 -7.68
C ILE A 377 -5.22 -41.43 -8.30
N VAL A 378 -6.40 -41.32 -8.89
CA VAL A 378 -7.05 -42.43 -9.60
C VAL A 378 -7.49 -41.97 -10.99
N LEU A 379 -7.08 -42.70 -12.01
CA LEU A 379 -7.56 -42.54 -13.38
C LEU A 379 -8.47 -43.74 -13.71
N ASP A 380 -9.70 -43.48 -14.14
CA ASP A 380 -10.74 -44.49 -14.24
C ASP A 380 -11.46 -44.43 -15.59
N GLY A 381 -11.29 -45.46 -16.43
CA GLY A 381 -12.00 -45.56 -17.71
C GLY A 381 -13.33 -46.32 -17.64
N THR A 382 -13.81 -46.69 -16.44
CA THR A 382 -15.00 -47.56 -16.32
C THR A 382 -16.32 -46.83 -16.57
N ASP A 383 -16.39 -45.54 -16.23
CA ASP A 383 -17.58 -44.68 -16.39
C ASP A 383 -17.25 -43.52 -17.35
N VAL A 384 -17.27 -43.80 -18.66
CA VAL A 384 -16.97 -42.78 -19.68
C VAL A 384 -18.03 -42.73 -20.77
N GLU A 385 -18.29 -41.53 -21.27
CA GLU A 385 -19.31 -41.28 -22.28
C GLU A 385 -18.97 -41.99 -23.62
N PRO A 386 -19.97 -42.56 -24.33
CA PRO A 386 -19.72 -43.32 -25.55
C PRO A 386 -19.27 -42.42 -26.71
N VAL A 387 -18.10 -42.70 -27.28
CA VAL A 387 -17.58 -42.06 -28.51
C VAL A 387 -17.18 -43.10 -29.57
N ALA A 388 -17.04 -42.68 -30.83
CA ALA A 388 -16.52 -43.56 -31.89
C ALA A 388 -15.07 -43.96 -31.58
N ASN A 389 -14.73 -45.24 -31.78
CA ASN A 389 -13.41 -45.81 -31.46
C ASN A 389 -12.98 -45.60 -30.00
N LEU A 390 -13.94 -45.64 -29.05
CA LEU A 390 -13.69 -45.48 -27.62
C LEU A 390 -12.61 -46.43 -27.11
N ASN A 391 -11.58 -45.86 -26.48
CA ASN A 391 -10.59 -46.58 -25.70
C ASN A 391 -10.71 -46.15 -24.23
N ARG A 392 -10.82 -47.12 -23.31
CA ARG A 392 -11.03 -46.91 -21.88
C ARG A 392 -9.76 -47.13 -21.05
N ASP A 393 -8.62 -47.37 -21.70
CA ASP A 393 -7.37 -47.66 -21.01
C ASP A 393 -6.78 -46.36 -20.45
N SER A 394 -6.94 -46.15 -19.15
CA SER A 394 -6.31 -45.03 -18.44
C SER A 394 -4.81 -45.22 -18.34
N TYR A 395 -4.04 -44.15 -18.46
CA TYR A 395 -2.57 -44.19 -18.45
C TYR A 395 -1.98 -42.91 -17.90
N LEU A 396 -0.69 -42.93 -17.56
CA LEU A 396 0.05 -41.75 -17.14
C LEU A 396 1.48 -41.79 -17.72
N ASN A 397 1.98 -40.63 -18.12
CA ASN A 397 3.39 -40.45 -18.48
C ASN A 397 4.25 -40.05 -17.28
N GLY A 398 3.75 -39.13 -16.46
CA GLY A 398 4.42 -38.64 -15.27
C GLY A 398 3.53 -37.70 -14.46
N ALA A 399 4.05 -37.23 -13.34
CA ALA A 399 3.40 -36.16 -12.58
C ALA A 399 4.43 -35.32 -11.80
N THR A 400 4.06 -34.07 -11.55
CA THR A 400 4.73 -33.16 -10.62
C THR A 400 3.75 -32.76 -9.51
N LEU A 401 4.26 -32.60 -8.30
CA LEU A 401 3.54 -32.05 -7.16
C LEU A 401 4.42 -30.98 -6.53
N GLU A 402 3.98 -29.73 -6.63
CA GLU A 402 4.64 -28.57 -6.03
C GLU A 402 3.98 -28.21 -4.69
N GLU A 403 4.77 -27.88 -3.67
CA GLU A 403 4.28 -27.23 -2.45
C GLU A 403 4.19 -25.72 -2.67
N LEU A 404 2.98 -25.16 -2.59
CA LEU A 404 2.75 -23.73 -2.82
C LEU A 404 3.06 -22.91 -1.55
N PRO A 405 3.73 -21.75 -1.69
CA PRO A 405 4.03 -20.88 -0.55
C PRO A 405 2.75 -20.47 0.19
N THR A 406 2.79 -20.53 1.52
CA THR A 406 1.66 -20.12 2.37
C THR A 406 2.06 -18.90 3.20
N PRO A 407 1.28 -17.81 3.19
CA PRO A 407 1.57 -16.63 3.99
C PRO A 407 1.33 -16.91 5.47
N ALA A 408 2.14 -16.28 6.32
CA ALA A 408 1.90 -16.28 7.75
C ALA A 408 0.57 -15.60 8.09
N ALA A 409 -0.06 -16.00 9.19
CA ALA A 409 -1.23 -15.32 9.71
C ALA A 409 -0.88 -13.87 10.09
N ALA A 410 -1.70 -12.93 9.63
CA ALA A 410 -1.55 -11.51 9.96
C ALA A 410 -1.49 -11.31 11.49
N PRO A 411 -0.58 -10.47 12.00
CA PRO A 411 -0.54 -10.15 13.42
C PRO A 411 -1.86 -9.56 13.90
N VAL A 412 -2.25 -9.86 15.14
CA VAL A 412 -3.36 -9.24 15.86
C VAL A 412 -2.76 -8.27 16.86
N ILE A 413 -3.11 -6.98 16.72
CA ILE A 413 -2.70 -5.92 17.64
C ILE A 413 -3.85 -5.67 18.63
N SER A 414 -3.54 -5.63 19.92
CA SER A 414 -4.49 -5.36 20.98
C SER A 414 -4.01 -4.19 21.84
N PRO A 415 -4.84 -3.15 22.07
CA PRO A 415 -6.21 -2.98 21.58
C PRO A 415 -6.30 -2.82 20.06
N VAL A 416 -7.46 -3.14 19.47
CA VAL A 416 -7.70 -3.02 18.02
C VAL A 416 -7.89 -1.57 17.54
N GLY A 417 -7.86 -0.61 18.46
CA GLY A 417 -8.08 0.81 18.23
C GLY A 417 -8.73 1.48 19.45
N GLY A 418 -8.90 2.80 19.39
CA GLY A 418 -9.67 3.57 20.37
C GLY A 418 -8.90 4.74 20.99
N THR A 419 -9.58 5.47 21.87
CA THR A 419 -9.02 6.62 22.58
C THR A 419 -8.79 6.31 24.06
N PHE A 420 -7.61 6.63 24.55
CA PHE A 420 -7.12 6.29 25.89
C PHE A 420 -6.63 7.54 26.63
N GLU A 421 -6.80 7.57 27.94
CA GLU A 421 -6.26 8.63 28.80
C GLU A 421 -4.81 8.30 29.18
N SER A 422 -3.90 9.25 28.96
CA SER A 422 -2.47 9.23 29.34
C SER A 422 -1.60 8.14 28.71
N SER A 423 -2.04 6.88 28.64
CA SER A 423 -1.28 5.79 28.01
C SER A 423 -2.14 4.58 27.67
N VAL A 424 -1.65 3.74 26.75
CA VAL A 424 -2.23 2.44 26.40
C VAL A 424 -1.14 1.37 26.31
N SER A 425 -1.42 0.19 26.88
CA SER A 425 -0.53 -0.98 26.74
C SER A 425 -0.93 -1.79 25.51
N VAL A 426 0.03 -1.99 24.60
CA VAL A 426 -0.15 -2.66 23.31
C VAL A 426 0.52 -4.03 23.34
N SER A 427 -0.20 -5.06 22.90
CA SER A 427 0.32 -6.40 22.65
C SER A 427 0.06 -6.85 21.23
N ILE A 428 0.94 -7.70 20.69
CA ILE A 428 0.89 -8.22 19.32
C ILE A 428 1.08 -9.74 19.34
N ALA A 429 0.30 -10.48 18.55
CA ALA A 429 0.41 -11.93 18.42
C ALA A 429 0.15 -12.39 16.98
N SER A 430 0.69 -13.54 16.57
CA SER A 430 0.34 -14.21 15.31
C SER A 430 0.01 -15.68 15.59
N ALA A 431 -0.92 -16.25 14.81
CA ALA A 431 -1.28 -17.66 14.91
C ALA A 431 -0.25 -18.59 14.23
N SER A 432 0.64 -18.06 13.38
CA SER A 432 1.69 -18.84 12.72
C SER A 432 2.83 -19.13 13.69
N ALA A 433 3.14 -20.40 13.90
CA ALA A 433 4.24 -20.81 14.75
C ALA A 433 5.60 -20.50 14.10
N GLY A 434 6.59 -20.11 14.91
CA GLY A 434 7.97 -19.89 14.48
C GLY A 434 8.24 -18.59 13.72
N VAL A 435 7.26 -17.68 13.64
CA VAL A 435 7.42 -16.37 12.99
C VAL A 435 8.08 -15.34 13.91
N THR A 436 8.79 -14.40 13.32
CA THR A 436 9.22 -13.15 13.97
C THR A 436 8.23 -12.05 13.63
N ILE A 437 7.77 -11.30 14.63
CA ILE A 437 6.89 -10.15 14.43
C ILE A 437 7.71 -8.87 14.49
N ARG A 438 7.59 -8.02 13.47
CA ARG A 438 8.12 -6.65 13.48
C ARG A 438 7.00 -5.64 13.41
N TYR A 439 7.20 -4.49 14.06
CA TYR A 439 6.20 -3.42 14.11
C TYR A 439 6.80 -2.02 14.05
N THR A 440 5.96 -1.04 13.70
CA THR A 440 6.25 0.39 13.71
C THR A 440 5.14 1.11 14.46
N THR A 441 5.41 2.29 15.02
CA THR A 441 4.42 3.11 15.75
C THR A 441 4.16 4.46 15.08
N ASN A 442 4.94 4.80 14.05
CA ASN A 442 4.81 6.03 13.27
C ASN A 442 4.01 5.81 11.97
N GLY A 443 3.29 4.70 11.83
CA GLY A 443 2.52 4.38 10.62
C GLY A 443 3.35 3.95 9.40
N SER A 444 4.69 3.91 9.46
CA SER A 444 5.51 3.38 8.37
C SER A 444 5.30 1.88 8.16
N THR A 445 5.52 1.38 6.95
CA THR A 445 5.31 -0.03 6.58
C THR A 445 6.44 -0.92 7.15
N PRO A 446 6.17 -1.85 8.08
CA PRO A 446 7.18 -2.79 8.55
C PRO A 446 7.52 -3.84 7.48
N SER A 447 8.72 -4.39 7.53
CA SER A 447 9.19 -5.49 6.66
C SER A 447 10.06 -6.47 7.44
N GLU A 448 10.63 -7.48 6.78
CA GLU A 448 11.59 -8.40 7.42
C GLU A 448 12.80 -7.71 8.05
N THR A 449 13.17 -6.54 7.53
CA THR A 449 14.33 -5.75 7.96
C THR A 449 13.96 -4.40 8.57
N THR A 450 12.73 -3.91 8.35
CA THR A 450 12.25 -2.60 8.80
C THR A 450 11.27 -2.72 9.97
N GLY A 451 11.46 -1.90 11.00
CA GLY A 451 10.63 -1.89 12.22
C GLY A 451 11.28 -2.61 13.41
N LEU A 452 10.69 -2.42 14.58
CA LEU A 452 11.13 -3.00 15.85
C LEU A 452 10.69 -4.46 15.96
N VAL A 453 11.55 -5.32 16.48
CA VAL A 453 11.18 -6.72 16.78
C VAL A 453 10.32 -6.73 18.04
N TYR A 454 9.14 -7.36 17.96
CA TYR A 454 8.24 -7.50 19.10
C TYR A 454 8.77 -8.56 20.07
N THR A 455 9.13 -8.14 21.28
CA THR A 455 9.65 -9.00 22.36
C THR A 455 8.71 -9.13 23.56
N GLY A 456 7.65 -8.31 23.59
CA GLY A 456 6.63 -8.29 24.65
C GLY A 456 5.77 -7.02 24.56
N PRO A 457 4.73 -6.91 25.39
CA PRO A 457 3.87 -5.73 25.41
C PRO A 457 4.67 -4.43 25.66
N PHE A 458 4.26 -3.35 25.02
CA PHE A 458 4.86 -2.02 25.17
C PHE A 458 3.78 -0.97 25.45
N ASN A 459 4.14 0.15 26.07
CA ASN A 459 3.20 1.24 26.33
C ASN A 459 3.39 2.35 25.29
N LEU A 460 2.27 2.91 24.84
CA LEU A 460 2.21 4.18 24.13
C LEU A 460 1.68 5.24 25.10
N ASP A 461 2.40 6.34 25.24
CA ASP A 461 2.02 7.53 26.01
C ASP A 461 1.49 8.67 25.12
N ARG A 462 1.35 8.41 23.82
CA ARG A 462 0.85 9.33 22.80
C ARG A 462 0.14 8.57 21.68
N SER A 463 -0.70 9.29 20.94
CA SER A 463 -1.37 8.72 19.78
C SER A 463 -0.36 8.16 18.77
N ALA A 464 -0.68 7.01 18.19
CA ALA A 464 0.22 6.32 17.27
C ALA A 464 -0.58 5.45 16.30
N THR A 465 -0.02 5.26 15.10
CA THR A 465 -0.48 4.21 14.19
C THR A 465 0.49 3.05 14.29
N VAL A 466 0.04 1.95 14.89
CA VAL A 466 0.83 0.74 15.03
C VAL A 466 0.60 -0.16 13.82
N ARG A 467 1.67 -0.47 13.09
CA ARG A 467 1.65 -1.46 12.00
C ARG A 467 2.53 -2.65 12.34
N ALA A 468 2.12 -3.86 11.97
CA ALA A 468 2.87 -5.09 12.27
C ALA A 468 2.83 -6.11 11.12
N ILE A 469 3.92 -6.87 10.97
CA ILE A 469 4.07 -7.98 10.02
C ILE A 469 4.70 -9.20 10.71
N ALA A 470 4.30 -10.41 10.31
CA ALA A 470 4.89 -11.67 10.74
C ALA A 470 5.67 -12.31 9.58
N THR A 471 6.92 -12.71 9.83
CA THR A 471 7.82 -13.27 8.80
C THR A 471 8.64 -14.45 9.34
N GLY A 472 9.15 -15.29 8.45
CA GLY A 472 9.98 -16.45 8.80
C GLY A 472 9.18 -17.70 9.16
N GLY A 473 9.84 -18.70 9.77
CA GLY A 473 9.19 -19.95 10.20
C GLY A 473 8.70 -20.87 9.07
N GLY A 474 9.22 -20.71 7.84
CA GLY A 474 8.76 -21.46 6.66
C GLY A 474 7.43 -20.96 6.10
N TRP A 475 7.10 -19.70 6.36
CA TRP A 475 5.96 -18.98 5.78
C TRP A 475 6.47 -17.85 4.90
N THR A 476 5.70 -17.49 3.87
CA THR A 476 5.88 -16.18 3.22
C THR A 476 5.36 -15.07 4.14
N PRO A 477 5.78 -13.80 3.93
CA PRO A 477 5.35 -12.69 4.78
C PRO A 477 3.83 -12.58 4.91
N SER A 478 3.36 -12.28 6.12
CA SER A 478 1.93 -12.04 6.35
C SER A 478 1.45 -10.74 5.69
N PRO A 479 0.12 -10.57 5.50
CA PRO A 479 -0.46 -9.23 5.37
C PRO A 479 -0.07 -8.34 6.56
N ILE A 480 -0.01 -7.03 6.33
CA ILE A 480 0.30 -6.05 7.37
C ILE A 480 -0.96 -5.74 8.18
N ALA A 481 -0.86 -5.87 9.51
CA ALA A 481 -1.87 -5.39 10.44
C ALA A 481 -1.64 -3.91 10.76
N SER A 482 -2.71 -3.13 10.91
CA SER A 482 -2.63 -1.69 11.23
C SER A 482 -3.74 -1.29 12.18
N VAL A 483 -3.41 -0.55 13.24
CA VAL A 483 -4.38 0.03 14.19
C VAL A 483 -3.98 1.46 14.55
N SER A 484 -4.96 2.35 14.72
CA SER A 484 -4.77 3.70 15.23
C SER A 484 -5.23 3.75 16.69
N LEU A 485 -4.33 4.18 17.57
CA LEU A 485 -4.56 4.31 19.00
C LEU A 485 -4.38 5.78 19.35
N ASP A 486 -5.44 6.43 19.82
CA ASP A 486 -5.40 7.82 20.24
C ASP A 486 -5.12 7.90 21.73
N VAL A 487 -4.08 8.62 22.14
CA VAL A 487 -3.77 8.82 23.56
C VAL A 487 -3.82 10.31 23.86
N LEU A 488 -4.78 10.69 24.70
CA LEU A 488 -5.04 12.07 25.08
C LEU A 488 -4.53 12.36 26.49
N ALA A 489 -4.08 13.59 26.70
CA ALA A 489 -3.84 14.10 28.04
C ALA A 489 -5.16 14.20 28.84
N PRO A 490 -5.12 14.26 30.18
CA PRO A 490 -6.32 14.25 31.02
C PRO A 490 -7.38 15.30 30.66
N LEU A 491 -7.02 16.56 30.40
CA LEU A 491 -8.01 17.61 30.06
C LEU A 491 -8.70 17.34 28.72
N PRO A 492 -7.99 17.13 27.58
CA PRO A 492 -8.63 16.76 26.32
C PRO A 492 -9.46 15.47 26.40
N PHE A 493 -8.97 14.45 27.13
CA PHE A 493 -9.74 13.22 27.36
C PHE A 493 -11.03 13.51 28.14
N TRP A 494 -10.94 14.32 29.18
CA TRP A 494 -12.09 14.75 29.98
C TRP A 494 -13.12 15.52 29.15
N ARG A 495 -12.68 16.45 28.29
CA ARG A 495 -13.56 17.14 27.33
C ARG A 495 -14.30 16.14 26.43
N MET A 496 -13.58 15.19 25.85
CA MET A 496 -14.15 14.15 24.98
C MET A 496 -15.22 13.32 25.69
N VAL A 497 -14.94 12.78 26.88
CA VAL A 497 -15.90 11.93 27.62
C VAL A 497 -17.13 12.71 28.11
N HIS A 498 -17.02 14.04 28.20
CA HIS A 498 -18.12 14.94 28.55
C HIS A 498 -18.72 15.67 27.36
N SER A 499 -18.34 15.31 26.12
CA SER A 499 -18.86 15.89 24.88
C SER A 499 -18.70 17.42 24.81
N LEU A 500 -17.57 17.93 25.30
CA LEU A 500 -17.17 19.33 25.18
C LEU A 500 -16.31 19.54 23.93
N GLU A 501 -16.33 20.75 23.38
CA GLU A 501 -15.48 21.11 22.23
C GLU A 501 -13.99 20.92 22.54
N SER A 502 -13.25 20.31 21.61
CA SER A 502 -11.85 19.95 21.81
C SER A 502 -10.92 21.16 21.90
N ASP A 503 -11.30 22.28 21.28
CA ASP A 503 -10.61 23.57 21.31
C ASP A 503 -10.75 24.30 22.67
N GLY A 504 -11.59 23.80 23.57
CA GLY A 504 -11.83 24.40 24.88
C GLY A 504 -12.80 25.57 24.87
N ALA A 505 -13.56 25.81 23.80
CA ALA A 505 -14.59 26.85 23.76
C ALA A 505 -15.58 26.76 24.94
N ASP A 506 -15.84 25.55 25.43
CA ASP A 506 -16.75 25.28 26.54
C ASP A 506 -16.13 25.38 27.93
N ASP A 507 -14.81 25.59 28.05
CA ASP A 507 -14.10 25.57 29.33
C ASP A 507 -14.61 26.62 30.32
N LEU A 508 -15.04 27.77 29.80
CA LEU A 508 -15.53 28.91 30.58
C LEU A 508 -17.05 28.87 30.81
N LEU A 509 -17.76 27.92 30.20
CA LEU A 509 -19.20 27.78 30.37
C LEU A 509 -19.54 27.11 31.71
N SER A 510 -20.65 27.53 32.31
CA SER A 510 -21.24 26.89 33.50
C SER A 510 -22.61 26.28 33.11
N PRO A 511 -22.64 25.11 32.46
CA PRO A 511 -23.88 24.53 31.93
C PRO A 511 -24.88 24.12 33.03
N SER A 512 -24.44 23.86 34.26
CA SER A 512 -25.31 23.62 35.43
C SER A 512 -25.94 24.90 35.98
N GLY A 513 -25.52 26.09 35.51
CA GLY A 513 -26.01 27.38 35.99
C GLY A 513 -25.60 27.72 37.43
N ASP A 514 -24.66 26.96 38.00
CA ASP A 514 -24.15 27.18 39.36
C ASP A 514 -23.11 28.31 39.43
N GLY A 515 -22.51 28.68 38.30
CA GLY A 515 -21.44 29.69 38.24
C GLY A 515 -20.04 29.11 38.36
N VAL A 516 -19.89 27.78 38.36
CA VAL A 516 -18.61 27.09 38.25
C VAL A 516 -18.37 26.66 36.80
N PRO A 517 -17.33 27.19 36.13
CA PRO A 517 -16.97 26.79 34.78
C PRO A 517 -16.45 25.34 34.68
N ASN A 518 -16.61 24.72 33.51
CA ASN A 518 -16.11 23.37 33.22
C ASN A 518 -14.62 23.18 33.55
N LEU A 519 -13.78 24.16 33.24
CA LEU A 519 -12.34 24.12 33.57
C LEU A 519 -12.09 23.98 35.08
N LEU A 520 -12.85 24.70 35.90
CA LEU A 520 -12.72 24.60 37.36
C LEU A 520 -13.24 23.26 37.86
N LYS A 521 -14.30 22.72 37.24
CA LYS A 521 -14.83 21.40 37.57
C LYS A 521 -13.82 20.30 37.29
N PHE A 522 -13.16 20.36 36.13
CA PHE A 522 -12.04 19.49 35.85
C PHE A 522 -10.94 19.68 36.90
N ALA A 523 -10.44 20.92 37.10
CA ALA A 523 -9.29 21.21 37.96
C ALA A 523 -9.47 20.74 39.41
N PHE A 524 -10.63 20.99 39.99
CA PHE A 524 -10.89 20.69 41.40
C PHE A 524 -11.74 19.42 41.60
N ASN A 525 -11.75 18.51 40.62
CA ASN A 525 -12.41 17.21 40.67
C ASN A 525 -13.92 17.28 41.00
N MET A 526 -14.63 18.28 40.48
CA MET A 526 -16.06 18.48 40.74
C MET A 526 -16.94 17.86 39.65
N ALA A 527 -18.24 17.75 39.91
CA ALA A 527 -19.15 17.03 39.03
C ALA A 527 -19.56 17.91 37.82
N PRO A 528 -19.38 17.45 36.57
CA PRO A 528 -19.64 18.27 35.38
C PRO A 528 -21.09 18.73 35.22
N ILE A 529 -22.07 17.92 35.67
CA ILE A 529 -23.51 18.11 35.37
C ILE A 529 -24.38 18.31 36.64
N ALA A 530 -23.81 18.18 37.85
CA ALA A 530 -24.56 18.42 39.08
C ALA A 530 -24.55 19.91 39.43
N GLY A 531 -25.66 20.40 40.00
CA GLY A 531 -25.72 21.75 40.58
C GLY A 531 -24.98 21.76 41.91
N ASP A 532 -23.66 21.93 41.87
CA ASP A 532 -22.78 21.76 43.04
C ASP A 532 -22.92 22.88 44.09
N LEU A 533 -23.62 23.98 43.75
CA LEU A 533 -23.82 25.14 44.63
C LEU A 533 -25.22 25.23 45.26
N ALA A 534 -26.07 24.20 45.14
CA ALA A 534 -27.46 24.24 45.62
C ALA A 534 -27.64 24.04 47.15
N THR A 535 -26.57 23.97 47.95
CA THR A 535 -26.67 23.94 49.42
C THR A 535 -25.89 25.09 50.04
N SER A 536 -26.57 25.89 50.86
CA SER A 536 -25.98 26.94 51.70
C SER A 536 -24.80 26.39 52.51
N ASN A 537 -23.62 26.98 52.26
CA ASN A 537 -22.26 26.60 52.67
C ASN A 537 -21.52 25.83 51.56
N VAL A 538 -20.88 26.63 50.68
CA VAL A 538 -19.72 26.25 49.86
C VAL A 538 -18.90 25.24 50.64
N SER A 539 -18.82 23.99 50.15
CA SER A 539 -17.95 22.98 50.75
C SER A 539 -16.52 23.33 50.39
N ILE A 540 -15.99 24.31 51.12
CA ILE A 540 -14.56 24.59 51.24
C ILE A 540 -13.90 23.24 51.56
N LEU A 541 -12.85 22.89 50.82
CA LEU A 541 -12.10 21.64 50.90
C LEU A 541 -12.21 20.92 52.25
N PRO A 542 -12.82 19.71 52.31
CA PRO A 542 -12.70 18.89 53.50
C PRO A 542 -11.23 18.55 53.74
N GLU A 543 -10.82 18.53 55.01
CA GLU A 543 -9.44 18.28 55.48
C GLU A 543 -8.84 16.95 54.98
N ALA A 544 -9.62 16.06 54.34
CA ALA A 544 -9.17 14.81 53.70
C ALA A 544 -9.79 14.53 52.30
N GLY A 545 -10.44 15.50 51.66
CA GLY A 545 -11.15 15.29 50.37
C GLY A 545 -10.27 15.46 49.12
N THR A 546 -10.63 14.78 48.02
CA THR A 546 -10.00 14.88 46.69
C THR A 546 -10.72 15.85 45.73
N ALA A 547 -11.73 16.57 46.22
CA ALA A 547 -12.56 17.48 45.43
C ALA A 547 -13.00 18.70 46.24
N GLY A 548 -13.16 19.85 45.57
CA GLY A 548 -13.72 21.07 46.16
C GLY A 548 -12.98 22.35 45.79
N LEU A 549 -13.70 23.49 45.85
CA LEU A 549 -13.14 24.80 45.53
C LEU A 549 -12.04 25.21 46.53
N PRO A 550 -11.06 26.03 46.08
CA PRO A 550 -10.00 26.56 46.94
C PRO A 550 -10.53 27.25 48.20
N SER A 551 -9.82 27.05 49.30
CA SER A 551 -10.02 27.76 50.57
C SER A 551 -9.06 28.92 50.69
N VAL A 552 -9.54 30.08 51.15
CA VAL A 552 -8.72 31.26 51.46
C VAL A 552 -9.09 31.74 52.86
N ASN A 553 -8.19 31.52 53.82
CA ASN A 553 -8.38 31.87 55.23
C ASN A 553 -7.25 32.79 55.70
N THR A 554 -7.36 33.31 56.93
CA THR A 554 -6.25 33.97 57.62
C THR A 554 -5.74 33.10 58.77
N ASP A 555 -4.43 33.01 58.94
CA ASP A 555 -3.84 32.37 60.13
C ASP A 555 -3.90 33.29 61.38
N GLU A 556 -3.33 32.81 62.50
CA GLU A 556 -3.27 33.54 63.77
C GLU A 556 -2.46 34.84 63.68
N GLN A 557 -1.55 34.94 62.70
CA GLN A 557 -0.69 36.08 62.43
C GLN A 557 -1.34 37.08 61.46
N GLY A 558 -2.49 36.73 60.87
CA GLY A 558 -3.21 37.53 59.89
C GLY A 558 -2.68 37.42 58.46
N GLN A 559 -1.85 36.42 58.16
CA GLN A 559 -1.42 36.09 56.80
C GLN A 559 -2.52 35.33 56.06
N LEU A 560 -2.64 35.51 54.74
CA LEU A 560 -3.53 34.69 53.94
C LEU A 560 -2.96 33.28 53.79
N VAL A 561 -3.78 32.27 54.07
CA VAL A 561 -3.50 30.85 53.83
C VAL A 561 -4.46 30.35 52.76
N ILE A 562 -3.90 29.93 51.63
CA ILE A 562 -4.62 29.47 50.45
C ILE A 562 -4.40 27.97 50.31
N GLN A 563 -5.49 27.19 50.31
CA GLN A 563 -5.45 25.73 50.21
C GLN A 563 -6.29 25.24 49.03
N PHE A 564 -5.77 24.28 48.27
CA PHE A 564 -6.49 23.66 47.15
C PHE A 564 -6.03 22.23 46.88
N VAL A 565 -6.89 21.43 46.24
CA VAL A 565 -6.51 20.14 45.64
C VAL A 565 -6.08 20.34 44.20
N ARG A 566 -5.10 19.56 43.76
CA ARG A 566 -4.72 19.47 42.34
C ARG A 566 -4.35 18.04 41.97
N ARG A 567 -4.46 17.73 40.67
CA ARG A 567 -3.84 16.52 40.11
C ARG A 567 -2.32 16.64 40.20
N LYS A 568 -1.65 15.52 40.44
CA LYS A 568 -0.19 15.48 40.50
C LYS A 568 0.43 15.94 39.17
N PRO A 569 1.49 16.78 39.21
CA PRO A 569 2.16 17.25 38.00
C PRO A 569 2.66 16.12 37.08
N SER A 570 3.02 14.96 37.65
CA SER A 570 3.49 13.79 36.89
C SER A 570 2.44 13.18 35.95
N LEU A 571 1.16 13.53 36.11
CA LEU A 571 0.07 13.09 35.25
C LEU A 571 -0.20 14.06 34.09
N SER A 572 0.57 15.14 33.97
CA SER A 572 0.44 16.16 32.92
C SER A 572 -1.03 16.61 32.74
N PRO A 573 -1.68 17.17 33.78
CA PRO A 573 -3.13 17.35 33.81
C PRO A 573 -3.67 18.31 32.74
N GLY A 574 -2.81 18.98 31.98
CA GLY A 574 -3.21 19.95 30.94
C GLY A 574 -3.73 21.26 31.52
N ILE A 575 -3.44 21.57 32.79
CA ILE A 575 -3.82 22.80 33.49
C ILE A 575 -2.73 23.23 34.48
N ALA A 576 -2.60 24.53 34.67
CA ALA A 576 -1.78 25.19 35.69
C ALA A 576 -2.67 25.75 36.80
N TYR A 577 -2.13 25.78 38.02
CA TYR A 577 -2.79 26.35 39.20
C TYR A 577 -1.94 27.50 39.70
N ILE A 578 -2.40 28.73 39.51
CA ILE A 578 -1.64 29.94 39.83
C ILE A 578 -2.22 30.56 41.08
N VAL A 579 -1.41 30.73 42.11
CA VAL A 579 -1.87 31.32 43.38
C VAL A 579 -1.60 32.82 43.34
N GLU A 580 -2.65 33.63 43.44
CA GLU A 580 -2.52 35.08 43.32
C GLU A 580 -3.05 35.78 44.55
N THR A 581 -2.36 36.85 44.97
CA THR A 581 -2.82 37.75 46.02
C THR A 581 -2.82 39.20 45.56
N ALA A 582 -3.63 40.01 46.25
CA ALA A 582 -3.82 41.39 45.88
C ALA A 582 -4.22 42.26 47.09
N ASP A 583 -3.84 43.54 47.06
CA ASP A 583 -4.34 44.55 47.99
C ASP A 583 -5.69 45.14 47.56
N ASN A 584 -6.12 44.86 46.32
CA ASN A 584 -7.40 45.28 45.76
C ASN A 584 -7.82 44.38 44.59
N LEU A 585 -9.08 44.43 44.16
CA LEU A 585 -9.59 43.53 43.12
C LEU A 585 -9.11 43.85 41.68
N SER A 586 -8.39 44.94 41.47
CA SER A 586 -7.98 45.41 40.12
C SER A 586 -6.57 45.00 39.70
N ALA A 587 -5.70 44.60 40.64
CA ALA A 587 -4.32 44.22 40.34
C ALA A 587 -3.90 43.03 41.20
N TRP A 588 -3.64 41.89 40.55
CA TRP A 588 -3.25 40.63 41.18
C TRP A 588 -1.78 40.33 40.91
N GLY A 589 -1.08 39.76 41.90
CA GLY A 589 0.29 39.27 41.75
C GLY A 589 0.37 37.79 42.13
N ALA A 590 1.12 37.01 41.34
CA ALA A 590 1.36 35.60 41.64
C ALA A 590 2.26 35.45 42.89
N LEU A 591 1.97 34.45 43.72
CA LEU A 591 2.80 34.02 44.82
C LEU A 591 3.72 32.90 44.36
N SER A 592 4.98 32.96 44.78
CA SER A 592 5.92 31.86 44.60
C SER A 592 5.44 30.62 45.38
N LEU A 593 5.32 29.50 44.67
CA LEU A 593 5.03 28.18 45.27
C LEU A 593 6.26 27.52 45.92
N THR A 594 7.44 28.16 45.90
CA THR A 594 8.68 27.55 46.43
C THR A 594 8.59 27.25 47.93
N ASN A 595 7.71 27.96 48.66
CA ASN A 595 7.44 27.73 50.08
C ASN A 595 6.09 27.03 50.33
N ALA A 596 5.43 26.51 49.29
CA ALA A 596 4.18 25.79 49.44
C ALA A 596 4.41 24.44 50.15
N THR A 597 3.47 24.06 51.01
CA THR A 597 3.43 22.70 51.56
C THR A 597 2.56 21.83 50.65
N VAL A 598 3.12 20.73 50.14
CA VAL A 598 2.43 19.78 49.27
C VAL A 598 2.26 18.44 49.99
N GLU A 599 1.02 17.98 50.15
CA GLU A 599 0.67 16.72 50.80
C GLU A 599 0.01 15.78 49.79
N SER A 600 0.60 14.61 49.54
CA SER A 600 -0.01 13.59 48.69
C SER A 600 -1.27 13.03 49.35
N ILE A 601 -2.40 13.02 48.64
CA ILE A 601 -3.66 12.41 49.10
C ILE A 601 -3.74 10.96 48.61
N ASP A 602 -3.55 10.74 47.31
CA ASP A 602 -3.55 9.41 46.68
C ASP A 602 -2.59 9.35 45.47
N ALA A 603 -2.76 8.37 44.56
CA ALA A 603 -1.92 8.24 43.37
C ALA A 603 -2.10 9.39 42.35
N THR A 604 -3.23 10.10 42.41
CA THR A 604 -3.67 11.10 41.42
C THR A 604 -3.70 12.51 41.99
N TRP A 605 -4.05 12.67 43.26
CA TRP A 605 -4.35 13.96 43.88
C TRP A 605 -3.38 14.32 45.00
N GLU A 606 -3.09 15.61 45.10
CA GLU A 606 -2.32 16.22 46.18
C GLU A 606 -2.99 17.52 46.66
N ARG A 607 -2.71 17.89 47.90
CA ARG A 607 -3.12 19.15 48.50
C ARG A 607 -1.95 20.13 48.52
N VAL A 608 -2.23 21.36 48.15
CA VAL A 608 -1.27 22.47 48.20
C VAL A 608 -1.74 23.49 49.21
N THR A 609 -0.85 23.90 50.10
CA THR A 609 -1.04 25.00 51.04
C THR A 609 0.00 26.08 50.79
N VAL A 610 -0.43 27.31 50.56
CA VAL A 610 0.44 28.47 50.32
C VAL A 610 0.09 29.57 51.31
N THR A 611 1.10 30.15 51.94
CA THR A 611 0.93 31.28 52.86
C THR A 611 1.49 32.55 52.21
N ASP A 612 0.68 33.60 52.13
CA ASP A 612 1.13 34.93 51.71
C ASP A 612 2.04 35.51 52.79
N PRO A 613 3.31 35.86 52.50
CA PRO A 613 4.19 36.44 53.49
C PRO A 613 3.73 37.83 53.97
N VAL A 614 2.84 38.51 53.24
CA VAL A 614 2.39 39.87 53.52
C VAL A 614 1.23 39.90 54.53
N VAL A 615 1.35 40.75 55.56
CA VAL A 615 0.30 40.99 56.57
C VAL A 615 -0.21 42.42 56.47
N THR A 616 -1.32 42.64 55.75
CA THR A 616 -1.96 43.96 55.59
C THR A 616 -3.48 43.87 55.71
N PRO A 617 -4.17 44.95 56.18
CA PRO A 617 -5.62 45.00 56.13
C PRO A 617 -6.12 45.05 54.67
N ARG A 618 -7.13 44.23 54.33
CA ARG A 618 -7.76 44.12 52.99
C ARG A 618 -6.90 43.40 51.94
N ARG A 619 -6.42 42.21 52.29
CA ARG A 619 -5.76 41.29 51.36
C ARG A 619 -6.78 40.33 50.74
N PHE A 620 -6.64 40.06 49.45
CA PHE A 620 -7.43 39.07 48.70
C PHE A 620 -6.51 37.94 48.22
N GLY A 621 -7.03 36.72 48.16
CA GLY A 621 -6.33 35.55 47.60
C GLY A 621 -7.25 34.79 46.65
N ARG A 622 -6.68 34.22 45.59
CA ARG A 622 -7.38 33.31 44.67
C ARG A 622 -6.44 32.26 44.11
N VAL A 623 -7.02 31.19 43.58
CA VAL A 623 -6.33 30.24 42.71
C VAL A 623 -6.91 30.40 41.32
N ARG A 624 -6.09 30.86 40.38
CA ARG A 624 -6.42 30.96 38.96
C ARG A 624 -6.03 29.67 38.28
N VAL A 625 -7.00 29.01 37.64
CA VAL A 625 -6.73 27.83 36.80
C VAL A 625 -6.62 28.30 35.36
N GLN A 626 -5.58 27.83 34.67
CA GLN A 626 -5.38 28.09 33.25
C GLN A 626 -5.10 26.76 32.54
N PRO A 627 -5.69 26.48 31.36
CA PRO A 627 -5.26 25.35 30.54
C PRO A 627 -3.77 25.49 30.21
N LEU A 628 -3.00 24.41 30.37
CA LEU A 628 -1.65 24.33 29.83
C LEU A 628 -1.81 24.05 28.35
N GLU A 629 -1.26 24.93 27.53
CA GLU A 629 -1.18 24.73 26.09
C GLU A 629 -0.29 23.51 25.85
N VAL A 630 -0.93 22.40 25.48
CA VAL A 630 -0.24 21.26 24.90
C VAL A 630 -0.24 21.51 23.41
N TYR A 631 0.91 21.88 22.87
CA TYR A 631 1.06 21.98 21.43
C TYR A 631 1.23 20.58 20.87
N ARG A 632 0.35 20.19 19.95
CA ARG A 632 0.50 18.99 19.13
C ARG A 632 0.31 19.37 17.68
N ASN A 633 1.26 19.01 16.84
CA ASN A 633 1.11 19.16 15.40
C ASN A 633 1.92 18.08 14.67
N ASP A 634 1.22 17.27 13.88
CA ASP A 634 1.80 16.25 13.00
C ASP A 634 2.09 16.80 11.59
N PHE A 635 1.80 18.08 11.34
CA PHE A 635 1.93 18.79 10.07
C PHE A 635 1.32 18.06 8.85
N TYR A 636 0.48 17.06 9.08
CA TYR A 636 -0.10 16.23 8.04
C TYR A 636 -1.24 16.96 7.34
N SER A 637 -2.07 17.63 8.15
CA SER A 637 -3.29 18.31 7.71
C SER A 637 -3.18 19.84 7.68
N GLY A 638 -2.12 20.42 8.26
CA GLY A 638 -1.96 21.87 8.35
C GLY A 638 -0.68 22.30 9.08
N LEU A 639 -0.22 23.52 8.81
CA LEU A 639 0.87 24.16 9.57
C LEU A 639 0.45 24.51 11.02
N GLY A 640 -0.85 24.64 11.29
CA GLY A 640 -1.39 25.05 12.59
C GLY A 640 -0.98 26.47 12.99
N ASP A 641 -0.94 26.73 14.30
CA ASP A 641 -0.47 28.00 14.86
C ASP A 641 1.07 28.01 14.93
N ALA A 642 1.70 28.06 13.76
CA ALA A 642 3.14 28.16 13.64
C ALA A 642 3.58 29.11 12.52
N THR A 643 4.67 29.82 12.75
CA THR A 643 5.27 30.76 11.80
C THR A 643 6.56 30.19 11.22
N LEU A 644 6.66 30.22 9.89
CA LEU A 644 7.88 29.90 9.15
C LEU A 644 8.70 31.18 8.91
N CYS A 645 10.00 31.09 9.16
CA CYS A 645 10.97 32.16 8.95
C CYS A 645 12.06 31.72 7.96
N GLY A 646 12.59 32.68 7.19
CA GLY A 646 13.70 32.43 6.26
C GLY A 646 13.30 31.50 5.11
N ASN A 647 14.08 30.45 4.90
CA ASN A 647 13.90 29.45 3.85
C ASN A 647 12.94 28.31 4.23
N ALA A 648 12.38 28.29 5.45
CA ALA A 648 11.54 27.19 5.88
C ALA A 648 10.23 27.11 5.06
N THR A 649 9.83 25.89 4.69
CA THR A 649 8.62 25.60 3.90
C THR A 649 7.82 24.45 4.50
N TRP A 650 6.53 24.39 4.15
CA TRP A 650 5.65 23.27 4.48
C TRP A 650 5.03 22.72 3.19
N PRO A 651 5.66 21.71 2.55
CA PRO A 651 5.15 21.10 1.31
C PRO A 651 3.97 20.13 1.53
N ASN A 652 3.26 20.23 2.66
CA ASN A 652 2.34 19.25 3.25
C ASN A 652 3.08 18.03 3.84
N GLN A 653 2.55 17.42 4.90
CA GLN A 653 3.07 16.25 5.63
C GLN A 653 4.17 16.50 6.68
N ALA A 654 5.10 17.43 6.47
CA ALA A 654 6.12 17.79 7.46
C ALA A 654 6.72 19.18 7.16
N VAL A 655 7.41 19.81 8.12
CA VAL A 655 8.08 21.11 7.91
C VAL A 655 9.53 20.91 7.47
N SER A 656 9.91 21.51 6.34
CA SER A 656 11.29 21.58 5.85
C SER A 656 11.92 22.89 6.29
N LEU A 657 12.90 22.87 7.20
CA LEU A 657 13.60 24.09 7.65
C LEU A 657 14.61 24.58 6.62
N THR A 658 15.27 23.65 5.94
CA THR A 658 16.17 23.87 4.80
C THR A 658 15.96 22.75 3.79
N ASP A 659 16.28 23.00 2.53
CA ASP A 659 16.35 21.95 1.49
C ASP A 659 17.80 21.49 1.24
N THR A 660 18.01 20.54 0.32
CA THR A 660 19.34 20.06 -0.08
C THR A 660 20.10 21.07 -0.97
N LEU A 661 20.07 22.35 -0.61
CA LEU A 661 20.83 23.44 -1.24
C LEU A 661 21.70 24.14 -0.19
N GLY A 662 22.87 24.62 -0.61
CA GLY A 662 23.74 25.45 0.24
C GLY A 662 23.23 26.89 0.40
N GLY A 663 23.68 27.56 1.46
CA GLY A 663 23.40 28.97 1.74
C GLY A 663 21.99 29.26 2.27
N GLN A 664 21.31 28.27 2.86
CA GLN A 664 19.96 28.44 3.41
C GLN A 664 19.98 28.71 4.90
N ILE A 665 18.95 29.40 5.38
CA ILE A 665 18.65 29.52 6.81
C ILE A 665 17.13 29.55 6.99
N GLY A 666 16.60 28.66 7.82
CA GLY A 666 15.16 28.58 8.04
C GLY A 666 14.82 28.17 9.46
N SER A 667 13.65 28.62 9.90
CA SER A 667 13.19 28.35 11.27
C SER A 667 11.68 28.23 11.33
N LEU A 668 11.22 27.52 12.35
CA LEU A 668 9.81 27.29 12.70
C LEU A 668 9.61 27.81 14.13
N VAL A 669 8.67 28.73 14.32
CA VAL A 669 8.24 29.21 15.63
C VAL A 669 6.84 28.67 15.89
N LEU A 670 6.61 28.06 17.05
CA LEU A 670 5.32 27.50 17.44
C LEU A 670 4.54 28.58 18.22
N ASP A 671 3.66 29.29 17.53
CA ASP A 671 2.93 30.43 18.10
C ASP A 671 1.73 30.01 18.96
N GLY A 672 1.22 28.80 18.76
CA GLY A 672 0.16 28.19 19.55
C GLY A 672 0.62 27.66 20.92
N ILE A 673 1.86 27.92 21.31
CA ILE A 673 2.35 27.62 22.66
C ILE A 673 3.38 28.63 23.15
N SER A 674 3.14 29.12 24.36
CA SER A 674 4.14 29.89 25.12
C SER A 674 4.21 29.42 26.57
N ALA A 675 5.31 29.76 27.23
CA ALA A 675 5.45 29.53 28.66
C ALA A 675 4.43 30.40 29.44
N GLY A 676 3.74 29.78 30.38
CA GLY A 676 2.86 30.46 31.35
C GLY A 676 3.59 30.88 32.63
N PRO A 677 2.86 31.51 33.58
CA PRO A 677 3.43 32.16 34.77
C PRO A 677 3.93 31.22 35.89
N GLU A 678 3.56 29.94 35.88
CA GLU A 678 3.97 28.98 36.92
C GLU A 678 4.46 27.67 36.32
N LEU A 679 5.59 27.74 35.63
CA LEU A 679 6.18 26.56 35.00
C LEU A 679 7.50 26.19 35.68
N SER A 680 7.59 24.95 36.17
CA SER A 680 8.83 24.36 36.67
C SER A 680 9.67 23.78 35.55
N GLY A 681 9.19 23.71 34.31
CA GLY A 681 9.92 23.12 33.19
C GLY A 681 9.11 22.87 31.93
N PHE A 682 9.63 22.05 31.03
CA PHE A 682 8.90 21.59 29.85
C PHE A 682 9.38 20.20 29.41
N THR A 683 8.59 19.56 28.56
CA THR A 683 9.01 18.42 27.75
C THR A 683 8.57 18.63 26.32
N ALA A 684 9.52 18.66 25.40
CA ALA A 684 9.32 18.70 23.96
C ALA A 684 9.70 17.35 23.35
N ARG A 685 8.82 16.81 22.52
CA ARG A 685 9.04 15.60 21.73
C ARG A 685 8.76 15.92 20.28
N PHE A 686 9.61 15.43 19.39
CA PHE A 686 9.45 15.65 17.96
C PHE A 686 10.23 14.59 17.20
N ASN A 687 9.85 14.38 15.95
CA ASN A 687 10.66 13.63 15.00
C ASN A 687 11.47 14.63 14.17
N MET A 688 12.71 14.28 13.87
CA MET A 688 13.54 15.05 12.94
C MET A 688 14.25 14.14 11.95
N SER A 689 14.52 14.67 10.76
CA SER A 689 15.45 14.04 9.82
C SER A 689 16.38 15.07 9.21
N THR A 690 17.60 14.64 8.97
CA THR A 690 18.62 15.30 8.17
C THR A 690 19.01 14.42 6.99
N GLU A 691 19.05 14.99 5.80
CA GLU A 691 19.46 14.32 4.56
C GLU A 691 20.27 15.25 3.67
N SER A 692 21.18 14.70 2.89
CA SER A 692 21.97 15.45 1.90
C SER A 692 21.91 14.74 0.56
N GLU A 693 22.29 15.44 -0.50
CA GLU A 693 22.41 14.81 -1.81
C GLU A 693 23.39 13.62 -1.76
N SER A 694 23.15 12.60 -2.58
CA SER A 694 24.00 11.41 -2.60
C SER A 694 25.47 11.77 -2.85
N GLY A 695 26.32 11.44 -1.88
CA GLY A 695 27.77 11.71 -1.93
C GLY A 695 28.18 13.12 -1.50
N ALA A 696 27.23 13.99 -1.13
CA ALA A 696 27.54 15.29 -0.55
C ALA A 696 27.91 15.17 0.94
N THR A 697 28.72 16.10 1.43
CA THR A 697 29.00 16.24 2.87
C THR A 697 27.81 16.93 3.54
N PRO A 698 27.19 16.34 4.57
CA PRO A 698 26.06 16.96 5.25
C PRO A 698 26.50 18.16 6.09
N ALA A 699 25.80 19.29 5.95
CA ALA A 699 25.99 20.47 6.80
C ALA A 699 24.78 21.43 6.74
N ASP A 700 24.50 22.23 7.77
CA ASP A 700 25.25 22.36 9.02
C ASP A 700 24.59 21.63 10.20
N GLY A 701 23.26 21.55 10.21
CA GLY A 701 22.52 20.86 11.26
C GLY A 701 21.19 21.52 11.56
N VAL A 702 20.60 21.11 12.68
CA VAL A 702 19.31 21.62 13.17
C VAL A 702 19.36 21.85 14.68
N SER A 703 18.47 22.69 15.17
CA SER A 703 18.33 23.02 16.58
C SER A 703 16.88 22.98 17.03
N PHE A 704 16.69 22.66 18.31
CA PHE A 704 15.47 22.97 19.06
C PHE A 704 15.81 24.04 20.09
N SER A 705 14.98 25.09 20.18
CA SER A 705 15.20 26.25 21.04
C SER A 705 13.95 26.65 21.80
N VAL A 706 14.15 27.13 23.02
CA VAL A 706 13.11 27.73 23.87
C VAL A 706 13.63 29.04 24.49
N GLY A 707 12.78 30.06 24.56
CA GLY A 707 13.13 31.37 25.13
C GLY A 707 12.65 32.53 24.26
N ASP A 708 13.43 33.60 24.21
CA ASP A 708 13.27 34.65 23.21
C ASP A 708 13.85 34.17 21.88
N LEU A 709 13.00 33.83 20.92
CA LEU A 709 13.42 33.36 19.59
C LEU A 709 13.59 34.49 18.56
N GLY A 710 13.33 35.75 18.94
CA GLY A 710 13.34 36.89 18.01
C GLY A 710 12.32 36.76 16.86
N THR A 711 12.60 37.40 15.73
CA THR A 711 11.74 37.42 14.52
C THR A 711 12.44 36.97 13.24
N SER A 712 13.73 36.65 13.31
CA SER A 712 14.56 36.25 12.16
C SER A 712 14.86 34.75 12.25
N ALA A 713 15.09 34.10 11.11
CA ALA A 713 15.57 32.73 11.10
C ALA A 713 16.97 32.61 11.75
N TRP A 714 17.25 31.46 12.35
CA TRP A 714 18.48 31.16 13.07
C TRP A 714 19.07 29.79 12.69
N SER A 715 20.32 29.55 13.08
CA SER A 715 21.09 28.36 12.70
C SER A 715 20.97 27.22 13.73
N GLU A 716 21.68 26.13 13.49
CA GLU A 716 21.85 25.00 14.40
C GLU A 716 22.40 25.39 15.80
N ASN A 717 22.97 26.59 15.98
CA ASN A 717 23.44 27.05 17.29
C ASN A 717 22.37 27.84 18.08
N GLY A 718 21.17 27.96 17.54
CA GLY A 718 20.06 28.67 18.18
C GLY A 718 19.96 30.16 17.80
N PRO A 719 18.96 30.86 18.34
CA PRO A 719 18.72 32.28 18.05
C PRO A 719 19.83 33.17 18.63
N ALA A 720 20.11 34.29 17.97
CA ALA A 720 21.08 35.29 18.42
C ALA A 720 20.50 36.26 19.47
N THR A 721 19.75 35.72 20.43
CA THR A 721 19.08 36.47 21.50
C THR A 721 19.78 36.25 22.84
N ALA A 722 19.49 37.09 23.82
CA ALA A 722 20.17 37.04 25.13
C ALA A 722 19.56 36.01 26.10
N HIS A 723 18.41 35.42 25.75
CA HIS A 723 17.64 34.51 26.61
C HIS A 723 17.11 33.32 25.81
N HIS A 724 17.85 32.21 25.80
CA HIS A 724 17.40 30.96 25.20
C HIS A 724 18.14 29.73 25.75
N LEU A 725 17.46 28.60 25.72
CA LEU A 725 18.05 27.26 25.85
C LEU A 725 17.91 26.56 24.49
N THR A 726 19.01 26.02 23.97
CA THR A 726 19.08 25.36 22.67
C THR A 726 19.72 23.98 22.79
N VAL A 727 19.12 23.00 22.12
CA VAL A 727 19.77 21.72 21.80
C VAL A 727 20.17 21.76 20.34
N ALA A 728 21.47 21.73 20.06
CA ALA A 728 22.02 21.71 18.71
C ALA A 728 22.33 20.28 18.28
N PHE A 729 21.93 19.92 17.06
CA PHE A 729 22.21 18.67 16.38
C PHE A 729 23.14 18.98 15.19
N ASP A 730 24.43 19.09 15.48
CA ASP A 730 25.44 19.54 14.53
C ASP A 730 25.98 18.38 13.69
N THR A 731 25.87 18.54 12.37
CA THR A 731 26.28 17.54 11.38
C THR A 731 27.57 17.89 10.65
N TYR A 732 28.22 19.01 11.00
CA TYR A 732 29.43 19.46 10.31
C TYR A 732 30.51 19.98 11.27
N GLU A 733 31.75 19.52 11.09
CA GLU A 733 32.89 20.01 11.85
C GLU A 733 33.45 21.29 11.20
N ASN A 734 33.33 22.42 11.90
CA ASN A 734 33.84 23.71 11.44
C ASN A 734 35.38 23.80 11.58
N GLY A 735 36.10 23.11 10.70
CA GLY A 735 37.55 23.17 10.51
C GLY A 735 38.37 22.17 11.34
N VAL A 736 39.42 21.61 10.74
CA VAL A 736 40.29 20.61 11.38
C VAL A 736 41.02 21.23 12.59
N GLY A 737 40.72 20.75 13.80
CA GLY A 737 41.35 21.21 15.04
C GLY A 737 40.60 22.31 15.79
N ASN A 738 39.37 22.62 15.40
CA ASN A 738 38.43 23.34 16.27
C ASN A 738 37.97 22.40 17.40
N THR A 739 37.73 22.92 18.60
CA THR A 739 37.20 22.15 19.75
C THR A 739 35.75 21.72 19.58
N GLU A 740 35.08 22.14 18.50
CA GLU A 740 33.67 21.87 18.20
C GLU A 740 33.55 20.79 17.11
N ALA A 741 33.74 19.53 17.51
CA ALA A 741 33.46 18.38 16.65
C ALA A 741 31.95 18.22 16.38
N MET A 742 31.60 17.50 15.31
CA MET A 742 30.22 17.08 15.02
C MET A 742 29.59 16.40 16.23
N GLY A 743 28.34 16.73 16.54
CA GLY A 743 27.67 16.11 17.68
C GLY A 743 26.46 16.90 18.19
N ILE A 744 25.97 16.47 19.35
CA ILE A 744 24.83 17.09 20.02
C ILE A 744 25.34 18.00 21.14
N ARG A 745 24.87 19.25 21.19
CA ARG A 745 25.23 20.25 22.21
C ARG A 745 24.01 20.75 22.97
N LEU A 746 24.21 21.05 24.25
CA LEU A 746 23.28 21.85 25.03
C LEU A 746 23.87 23.25 25.22
N ILE A 747 23.12 24.29 24.83
CA ILE A 747 23.57 25.68 24.78
C ILE A 747 22.59 26.53 25.59
N ALA A 748 23.08 27.40 26.47
CA ALA A 748 22.27 28.41 27.14
C ALA A 748 22.85 29.79 26.87
N ASN A 749 22.03 30.70 26.35
CA ASN A 749 22.40 32.09 26.03
C ASN A 749 23.73 32.18 25.25
N GLY A 750 23.85 31.39 24.19
CA GLY A 750 25.05 31.27 23.37
C GLY A 750 26.25 30.53 23.97
N THR A 751 26.17 30.03 25.21
CA THR A 751 27.26 29.28 25.86
C THR A 751 26.99 27.78 25.81
N VAL A 752 27.93 26.99 25.28
CA VAL A 752 27.85 25.51 25.30
C VAL A 752 28.05 25.00 26.73
N LEU A 753 27.05 24.31 27.27
CA LEU A 753 27.05 23.72 28.62
C LEU A 753 27.46 22.24 28.61
N ALA A 754 27.08 21.50 27.57
CA ALA A 754 27.40 20.09 27.43
C ALA A 754 27.55 19.71 25.95
N TYR A 755 28.36 18.68 25.70
CA TYR A 755 28.66 18.15 24.36
C TYR A 755 28.68 16.61 24.40
N ASN A 756 28.17 15.99 23.34
CA ASN A 756 28.23 14.55 23.10
C ASN A 756 28.53 14.29 21.61
N ALA A 757 29.48 13.41 21.31
CA ALA A 757 29.93 13.11 19.94
C ALA A 757 28.98 12.20 19.12
N THR A 758 27.74 12.02 19.56
CA THR A 758 26.72 11.27 18.81
C THR A 758 26.44 11.98 17.49
N ASN A 759 26.68 11.31 16.36
CA ASN A 759 26.40 11.85 15.03
C ASN A 759 24.88 12.00 14.83
N PRO A 760 24.35 13.22 14.62
CA PRO A 760 22.93 13.45 14.45
C PRO A 760 22.45 13.29 13.00
N TYR A 761 23.31 12.87 12.06
CA TYR A 761 22.91 12.62 10.67
C TYR A 761 22.01 11.38 10.56
N THR A 762 20.83 11.53 9.97
CA THR A 762 19.81 10.45 9.91
C THR A 762 19.65 9.79 8.54
N GLY A 763 20.26 10.35 7.50
CA GLY A 763 20.09 9.85 6.12
C GLY A 763 18.64 9.89 5.63
N GLY A 764 17.87 10.92 6.01
CA GLY A 764 16.47 11.10 5.61
C GLY A 764 15.45 10.31 6.42
N SER A 765 15.87 9.47 7.36
CA SER A 765 14.95 8.78 8.27
C SER A 765 14.48 9.70 9.39
N LEU A 766 13.17 9.82 9.60
CA LEU A 766 12.62 10.51 10.77
C LEU A 766 12.95 9.72 12.04
N VAL A 767 13.69 10.34 12.96
CA VAL A 767 14.08 9.74 14.25
C VAL A 767 13.47 10.53 15.41
N PRO A 768 13.07 9.86 16.50
CA PRO A 768 12.46 10.52 17.65
C PRO A 768 13.48 11.23 18.53
N VAL A 769 13.10 12.40 19.02
CA VAL A 769 13.85 13.25 19.95
C VAL A 769 12.98 13.63 21.13
N GLU A 770 13.56 13.66 22.33
CA GLU A 770 12.94 14.18 23.55
C GLU A 770 13.90 15.17 24.22
N VAL A 771 13.44 16.39 24.46
CA VAL A 771 14.13 17.41 25.23
C VAL A 771 13.24 17.77 26.42
N SER A 772 13.76 17.60 27.62
CA SER A 772 13.08 18.03 28.84
C SER A 772 13.96 18.95 29.66
N TYR A 773 13.34 19.90 30.34
CA TYR A 773 13.99 20.80 31.27
C TYR A 773 13.14 20.90 32.51
N ASP A 774 13.79 20.88 33.66
CA ASP A 774 13.16 21.12 34.95
C ASP A 774 14.08 22.07 35.75
N THR A 775 13.49 23.08 36.37
CA THR A 775 14.19 24.14 37.10
C THR A 775 14.97 23.60 38.30
N ALA A 776 14.53 22.48 38.89
CA ALA A 776 15.22 21.85 40.02
C ALA A 776 16.30 20.86 39.57
N SER A 777 16.11 20.16 38.45
CA SER A 777 16.94 19.03 38.04
C SER A 777 17.71 19.23 36.73
N GLY A 778 17.50 20.30 35.99
CA GLY A 778 18.21 20.64 34.76
C GLY A 778 17.62 20.00 33.49
N ALA A 779 18.41 19.95 32.43
CA ALA A 779 17.98 19.47 31.11
C ALA A 779 18.37 18.01 30.83
N THR A 780 17.46 17.25 30.22
CA THR A 780 17.67 15.87 29.75
C THR A 780 17.32 15.79 28.27
N VAL A 781 18.19 15.15 27.47
CA VAL A 781 18.03 15.02 26.01
C VAL A 781 18.16 13.55 25.62
N LYS A 782 17.22 13.05 24.81
CA LYS A 782 17.29 11.74 24.14
C LYS A 782 17.20 11.92 22.64
N PHE A 783 17.97 11.13 21.91
CA PHE A 783 18.01 11.14 20.44
C PHE A 783 18.01 9.70 19.93
N ASN A 784 17.06 9.36 19.06
CA ASN A 784 16.90 8.06 18.44
C ASN A 784 16.96 6.88 19.44
N GLY A 785 16.22 7.02 20.56
CA GLY A 785 16.15 6.02 21.63
C GLY A 785 17.34 6.02 22.61
N ALA A 786 18.44 6.72 22.32
CA ALA A 786 19.58 6.85 23.22
C ALA A 786 19.46 8.09 24.11
N THR A 787 19.80 7.97 25.40
CA THR A 787 19.94 9.12 26.31
C THR A 787 21.28 9.80 26.07
N ILE A 788 21.25 11.07 25.68
CA ILE A 788 22.43 11.87 25.34
C ILE A 788 22.92 12.68 26.53
N PHE A 789 21.99 13.36 27.20
CA PHE A 789 22.22 14.15 28.40
C PHE A 789 21.19 13.82 29.47
N THR A 790 21.61 13.86 30.73
CA THR A 790 20.73 13.59 31.89
C THR A 790 20.96 14.66 32.93
N HIS A 791 19.90 15.43 33.27
CA HIS A 791 19.90 16.41 34.37
C HIS A 791 21.08 17.40 34.33
N VAL A 792 21.42 17.92 33.14
CA VAL A 792 22.49 18.90 32.98
C VAL A 792 22.02 20.24 33.53
N ALA A 793 22.76 20.80 34.49
CA ALA A 793 22.46 22.10 35.06
C ALA A 793 22.55 23.20 33.99
N VAL A 794 21.59 24.14 34.00
CA VAL A 794 21.48 25.20 32.99
C VAL A 794 21.62 26.59 33.65
N PRO A 795 22.82 26.95 34.14
CA PRO A 795 23.01 28.22 34.83
C PRO A 795 22.78 29.40 33.89
N GLY A 796 22.04 30.41 34.37
CA GLY A 796 21.78 31.63 33.61
C GLY A 796 20.58 31.57 32.66
N PHE A 797 19.96 30.41 32.48
CA PHE A 797 18.64 30.29 31.87
C PHE A 797 17.61 29.98 32.94
N THR A 798 16.45 30.62 32.88
CA THR A 798 15.30 30.32 33.71
C THR A 798 14.08 30.37 32.83
N PHE A 799 13.35 29.26 32.76
CA PHE A 799 12.12 29.20 31.99
C PHE A 799 11.09 30.16 32.59
N GLN A 800 10.56 31.08 31.78
CA GLN A 800 9.74 32.20 32.25
C GLN A 800 8.55 32.45 31.33
N GLU A 801 7.52 33.11 31.86
CA GLU A 801 6.32 33.46 31.10
C GLU A 801 6.65 34.21 29.80
N GLY A 802 6.03 33.79 28.70
CA GLY A 802 6.23 34.35 27.36
C GLY A 802 7.38 33.73 26.56
N ASP A 803 8.17 32.82 27.15
CA ASP A 803 9.15 32.04 26.38
C ASP A 803 8.44 31.23 25.29
N ARG A 804 8.99 31.26 24.07
CA ARG A 804 8.44 30.57 22.89
C ARG A 804 9.27 29.36 22.54
N PHE A 805 8.69 28.44 21.78
CA PHE A 805 9.34 27.22 21.30
C PHE A 805 9.53 27.24 19.79
N GLY A 806 10.64 26.66 19.31
CA GLY A 806 10.90 26.62 17.89
C GLY A 806 12.11 25.80 17.49
N PHE A 807 12.33 25.74 16.18
CA PHE A 807 13.41 25.01 15.54
C PHE A 807 14.12 25.88 14.52
N GLY A 808 15.43 25.70 14.37
CA GLY A 808 16.22 26.42 13.38
C GLY A 808 17.29 25.57 12.74
N ALA A 809 17.55 25.79 11.46
CA ALA A 809 18.54 25.08 10.67
C ALA A 809 19.22 26.00 9.67
N ARG A 810 20.44 25.63 9.27
CA ARG A 810 21.22 26.35 8.26
C ARG A 810 21.99 25.38 7.38
N THR A 811 22.27 25.81 6.15
CA THR A 811 23.28 25.23 5.29
C THR A 811 24.33 26.28 4.92
N GLY A 812 25.60 25.94 5.05
CA GLY A 812 26.73 26.77 4.66
C GLY A 812 27.09 26.60 3.18
N GLY A 813 28.35 26.26 2.90
CA GLY A 813 28.81 25.92 1.53
C GLY A 813 28.41 24.52 1.07
N PHE A 814 27.97 23.67 2.00
CA PHE A 814 27.44 22.33 1.74
C PHE A 814 25.92 22.32 1.87
N ASN A 815 25.28 21.16 1.68
CA ASN A 815 23.83 21.03 1.70
C ASN A 815 23.31 20.04 2.75
N GLN A 816 22.11 20.32 3.24
CA GLN A 816 21.35 19.42 4.08
C GLN A 816 19.89 19.88 4.12
N ARG A 817 18.97 18.97 3.82
CA ARG A 817 17.56 19.14 4.14
C ARG A 817 17.30 18.71 5.57
N ALA A 818 16.71 19.61 6.35
CA ALA A 818 16.35 19.38 7.75
C ALA A 818 14.83 19.43 7.89
N VAL A 819 14.23 18.35 8.40
CA VAL A 819 12.78 18.19 8.52
C VAL A 819 12.39 18.01 9.97
N ILE A 820 11.28 18.63 10.36
CA ILE A 820 10.64 18.48 11.66
C ILE A 820 9.22 17.95 11.47
N ASP A 821 8.85 16.99 12.30
CA ASP A 821 7.55 16.34 12.28
C ASP A 821 7.10 15.88 13.68
N ASP A 822 5.84 15.50 13.83
CA ASP A 822 5.25 14.92 15.06
C ASP A 822 5.59 15.69 16.35
N VAL A 823 5.40 17.02 16.33
CA VAL A 823 5.79 17.89 17.44
C VAL A 823 4.74 17.83 18.55
N GLU A 824 5.20 17.55 19.77
CA GLU A 824 4.44 17.66 21.00
C GLU A 824 5.25 18.46 22.03
N ILE A 825 4.67 19.54 22.56
CA ILE A 825 5.28 20.29 23.66
C ILE A 825 4.30 20.40 24.82
N VAL A 826 4.78 20.01 25.99
CA VAL A 826 4.10 20.16 27.27
C VAL A 826 4.93 21.08 28.14
N ALA A 827 4.48 22.33 28.26
CA ALA A 827 5.00 23.28 29.23
C ALA A 827 4.39 22.95 30.61
N ARG A 828 5.20 22.88 31.68
CA ARG A 828 4.78 22.39 33.00
C ARG A 828 5.20 23.28 34.15
#